data_AF-H2YHU6-F1
#
_entry.id   AF-H2YHU6-F1
#
_cell.length_a   1.000
_cell.length_b   1.000
_cell.length_c   1.000
_cell.angle_alpha   90.00
_cell.angle_beta   90.00
_cell.angle_gamma   90.00
#
_symmetry.space_group_name_H-M   'P 1'
#
loop_
_entity.id
_entity.type
_entity.pdbx_description
1 polymer ?
#
loop_
_entity_poly.entity_id
_entity_poly.type
_entity_poly.pdbx_seq_one_letter_code
_entity_poly.pdbx_strand_id
1 'polypeptide(L)'
;ERKKLMHDVQLLKIELSQKSLLIDNLKAQNMRQVEELEERLEDAMHKKQMLKARLESALAIQEDDSKKRQFQTQKELKIILERQRELEQTNRHLESKAANIRDQLQRDYQISEDIYVEMKSRPVADLTIAEYFSLRTYEALQPLKIECSNLQMQRDKLSHDVAQLSHSLHMTNQELVQEKHQRSQFEVKVNELNLQLEQTKQTLSQNRSKSDNYDSVKQDRMRLESDLHNLMHKHSYLEAESKTVCHQLDEVKKELNVSAQTIQLLRQDKDYLTRNLSECSIKLEKSEDTLHRTQRELEQAKSSREELYERYAASRDDSRVVYERRLQTELDRIRLQTETELEKLRSDTKQSYERENQTLREARQIAEHDPEQRCSMLTEELRHLEASIDGRLSEFQNEARVKTFELDRLQLIHEETCKNLERSQLNLEKAMRKIEIFSLDYSDLQKRSSEREMELKSELQDVKTRLGAYQHMEQEMDDIVLQAAQVEDDNEAERVLFSYGFGANIPTSSKHRMKQSVQLARRVLNLEKINTSLQADIQRREEQTKQMATQLSNSNRLLEESKQPYSFLIESMRKRDYEIEERIATIAKLEAEVAKLDGINKQLRKKNHVMSSDLDRLLGHQQEMSIIKRVIANMGSPRQGNVP
;
A
#
# COMPACT_ATOMS: atom_id res chain seq x y z
N GLU A 1 -1.14 5.70 36.13
CA GLU A 1 -0.22 5.39 35.00
C GLU A 1 1.23 5.90 35.12
N ARG A 2 1.50 7.20 35.38
CA ARG A 2 2.83 7.86 35.21
C ARG A 2 4.08 7.10 35.72
N LYS A 3 4.00 6.37 36.82
CA LYS A 3 5.13 5.54 37.34
C LYS A 3 5.42 4.29 36.48
N LYS A 4 4.40 3.69 35.84
CA LYS A 4 4.57 2.57 34.90
C LYS A 4 5.28 3.03 33.63
N LEU A 5 4.76 4.08 32.97
CA LEU A 5 5.41 4.72 31.82
C LEU A 5 6.88 5.10 32.06
N MET A 6 7.22 5.60 33.26
CA MET A 6 8.63 5.86 33.63
C MET A 6 9.49 4.59 33.67
N HIS A 7 8.94 3.47 34.16
CA HIS A 7 9.61 2.17 34.21
C HIS A 7 9.76 1.57 32.81
N ASP A 8 8.70 1.62 32.00
CA ASP A 8 8.70 1.12 30.62
C ASP A 8 9.72 1.89 29.75
N VAL A 9 9.82 3.21 29.94
CA VAL A 9 10.86 4.06 29.30
C VAL A 9 12.27 3.73 29.81
N GLN A 10 12.43 3.32 31.07
CA GLN A 10 13.73 2.84 31.58
C GLN A 10 14.12 1.49 30.96
N LEU A 11 13.19 0.55 30.85
CA LEU A 11 13.41 -0.74 30.18
C LEU A 11 13.79 -0.54 28.70
N LEU A 12 13.05 0.29 27.96
CA LEU A 12 13.37 0.60 26.56
C LEU A 12 14.74 1.28 26.41
N LYS A 13 15.19 2.10 27.37
CA LYS A 13 16.55 2.67 27.38
C LYS A 13 17.64 1.61 27.62
N ILE A 14 17.36 0.60 28.45
CA ILE A 14 18.28 -0.52 28.71
C ILE A 14 18.34 -1.44 27.48
N GLU A 15 17.20 -1.76 26.86
CA GLU A 15 17.19 -2.52 25.59
C GLU A 15 17.92 -1.78 24.48
N LEU A 16 17.73 -0.45 24.37
CA LEU A 16 18.43 0.36 23.38
C LEU A 16 19.95 0.37 23.63
N SER A 17 20.41 0.50 24.87
CA SER A 17 21.85 0.47 25.17
C SER A 17 22.47 -0.92 24.94
N GLN A 18 21.75 -2.00 25.25
CA GLN A 18 22.15 -3.37 24.93
C GLN A 18 22.25 -3.60 23.41
N LYS A 19 21.27 -3.13 22.63
CA LYS A 19 21.28 -3.22 21.16
C LYS A 19 22.41 -2.38 20.55
N SER A 20 22.67 -1.18 21.06
CA SER A 20 23.83 -0.37 20.64
C SER A 20 25.16 -1.07 20.92
N LEU A 21 25.34 -1.65 22.12
CA LEU A 21 26.55 -2.39 22.47
C LEU A 21 26.74 -3.65 21.61
N LEU A 22 25.66 -4.35 21.25
CA LEU A 22 25.72 -5.46 20.29
C LEU A 22 26.14 -4.99 18.89
N ILE A 23 25.60 -3.86 18.41
CA ILE A 23 25.97 -3.26 17.13
C ILE A 23 27.45 -2.87 17.13
N ASP A 24 27.96 -2.27 18.20
CA ASP A 24 29.36 -1.84 18.27
C ASP A 24 30.33 -3.03 18.40
N ASN A 25 29.94 -4.12 19.07
CA ASN A 25 30.67 -5.39 19.05
C ASN A 25 30.72 -6.01 17.64
N LEU A 26 29.60 -6.01 16.91
CA LEU A 26 29.55 -6.51 15.52
C LEU A 26 30.41 -5.64 14.58
N LYS A 27 30.41 -4.31 14.74
CA LYS A 27 31.33 -3.42 14.01
C LYS A 27 32.79 -3.76 14.31
N ALA A 28 33.15 -3.93 15.59
CA ALA A 28 34.52 -4.28 15.99
C ALA A 28 34.97 -5.64 15.43
N GLN A 29 34.08 -6.63 15.38
CA GLN A 29 34.35 -7.93 14.75
C GLN A 29 34.55 -7.80 13.24
N ASN A 30 33.69 -7.05 12.55
CA ASN A 30 33.80 -6.81 11.11
C ASN A 30 35.08 -6.04 10.75
N MET A 31 35.48 -5.03 11.54
CA MET A 31 36.73 -4.30 11.34
C MET A 31 37.95 -5.23 11.41
N ARG A 32 38.02 -6.11 12.42
CA ARG A 32 39.10 -7.12 12.50
C ARG A 32 39.12 -8.07 11.32
N GLN A 33 37.96 -8.48 10.82
CA GLN A 33 37.90 -9.33 9.62
C GLN A 33 38.35 -8.60 8.36
N VAL A 34 38.12 -7.29 8.25
CA VAL A 34 38.67 -6.47 7.15
C VAL A 34 40.19 -6.38 7.27
N GLU A 35 40.72 -6.05 8.46
CA GLU A 35 42.16 -6.00 8.74
C GLU A 35 42.86 -7.34 8.41
N GLU A 36 42.31 -8.49 8.83
CA GLU A 36 42.83 -9.83 8.49
C GLU A 36 42.81 -10.13 6.97
N LEU A 37 41.84 -9.59 6.23
CA LEU A 37 41.74 -9.79 4.78
C LEU A 37 42.69 -8.86 4.01
N GLU A 38 42.92 -7.65 4.50
CA GLU A 38 43.89 -6.70 3.96
C GLU A 38 45.33 -7.23 4.13
N GLU A 39 45.69 -7.72 5.32
CA GLU A 39 47.01 -8.34 5.57
C GLU A 39 47.26 -9.54 4.62
N ARG A 40 46.26 -10.43 4.46
CA ARG A 40 46.35 -11.57 3.52
C ARG A 40 46.49 -11.15 2.06
N LEU A 41 45.91 -10.00 1.67
CA LEU A 41 46.02 -9.46 0.32
C LEU A 41 47.42 -8.90 0.04
N GLU A 42 48.00 -8.17 0.99
CA GLU A 42 49.38 -7.67 0.89
C GLU A 42 50.38 -8.82 0.78
N ASP A 43 50.20 -9.85 1.61
CA ASP A 43 51.03 -11.04 1.67
C ASP A 43 50.99 -11.85 0.34
N ALA A 44 49.80 -11.93 -0.28
CA ALA A 44 49.63 -12.52 -1.62
C ALA A 44 50.28 -11.67 -2.73
N MET A 45 50.20 -10.33 -2.63
CA MET A 45 50.84 -9.39 -3.56
C MET A 45 52.37 -9.47 -3.49
N HIS A 46 52.95 -9.57 -2.30
CA HIS A 46 54.39 -9.75 -2.11
C HIS A 46 54.86 -11.09 -2.73
N LYS A 47 54.14 -12.19 -2.48
CA LYS A 47 54.43 -13.51 -3.07
C LYS A 47 54.40 -13.47 -4.61
N LYS A 48 53.44 -12.76 -5.20
CA LYS A 48 53.34 -12.54 -6.66
C LYS A 48 54.54 -11.79 -7.23
N GLN A 49 54.99 -10.71 -6.58
CA GLN A 49 56.15 -9.93 -7.03
C GLN A 49 57.44 -10.75 -6.98
N MET A 50 57.66 -11.48 -5.88
CA MET A 50 58.77 -12.44 -5.71
C MET A 50 58.85 -13.48 -6.84
N LEU A 51 57.71 -14.08 -7.22
CA LEU A 51 57.66 -15.06 -8.30
C LEU A 51 57.95 -14.45 -9.67
N LYS A 52 57.46 -13.23 -9.94
CA LYS A 52 57.71 -12.50 -11.18
C LYS A 52 59.21 -12.22 -11.38
N ALA A 53 59.89 -11.71 -10.36
CA ALA A 53 61.33 -11.44 -10.40
C ALA A 53 62.18 -12.70 -10.64
N ARG A 54 61.79 -13.84 -10.03
CA ARG A 54 62.46 -15.14 -10.27
C ARG A 54 62.30 -15.62 -11.71
N LEU A 55 61.11 -15.44 -12.31
CA LEU A 55 60.85 -15.83 -13.71
C LEU A 55 61.70 -15.00 -14.68
N GLU A 56 61.73 -13.67 -14.47
CA GLU A 56 62.50 -12.74 -15.30
C GLU A 56 64.01 -13.05 -15.26
N SER A 57 64.55 -13.39 -14.09
CA SER A 57 65.95 -13.81 -13.95
C SER A 57 66.25 -15.14 -14.65
N ALA A 58 65.34 -16.12 -14.61
CA ALA A 58 65.55 -17.42 -15.25
C ALA A 58 65.56 -17.31 -16.79
N LEU A 59 64.68 -16.48 -17.36
CA LEU A 59 64.62 -16.22 -18.80
C LEU A 59 65.92 -15.57 -19.32
N ALA A 60 66.43 -14.57 -18.59
CA ALA A 60 67.67 -13.88 -18.98
C ALA A 60 68.90 -14.82 -19.04
N ILE A 61 69.00 -15.79 -18.11
CA ILE A 61 70.06 -16.80 -18.10
C ILE A 61 69.94 -17.73 -19.31
N GLN A 62 68.72 -18.19 -19.62
CA GLN A 62 68.47 -19.10 -20.74
C GLN A 62 68.81 -18.46 -22.11
N GLU A 63 68.54 -17.16 -22.28
CA GLU A 63 68.90 -16.45 -23.51
C GLU A 63 70.42 -16.35 -23.74
N ASP A 64 71.19 -16.09 -22.69
CA ASP A 64 72.65 -15.95 -22.79
C ASP A 64 73.34 -17.28 -23.13
N ASP A 65 72.90 -18.38 -22.52
CA ASP A 65 73.40 -19.71 -22.83
C ASP A 65 73.04 -20.18 -24.25
N SER A 66 71.88 -19.79 -24.77
CA SER A 66 71.51 -20.05 -26.17
C SER A 66 72.48 -19.35 -27.14
N LYS A 67 72.81 -18.07 -26.87
CA LYS A 67 73.75 -17.27 -27.70
C LYS A 67 75.15 -17.89 -27.73
N LYS A 68 75.66 -18.37 -26.59
CA LYS A 68 76.97 -19.05 -26.50
C LYS A 68 77.06 -20.32 -27.35
N ARG A 69 76.03 -21.19 -27.30
CA ARG A 69 75.97 -22.43 -28.11
C ARG A 69 75.93 -22.14 -29.61
N GLN A 70 75.18 -21.12 -30.03
CA GLN A 70 75.11 -20.70 -31.43
C GLN A 70 76.46 -20.21 -31.96
N PHE A 71 77.24 -19.50 -31.14
CA PHE A 71 78.58 -19.04 -31.54
C PHE A 71 79.59 -20.19 -31.71
N GLN A 72 79.54 -21.21 -30.83
CA GLN A 72 80.45 -22.37 -30.89
C GLN A 72 80.24 -23.18 -32.18
N THR A 73 79.00 -23.55 -32.48
CA THR A 73 78.65 -24.34 -33.69
C THR A 73 79.05 -23.63 -35.00
N GLN A 74 78.92 -22.30 -35.07
CA GLN A 74 79.39 -21.52 -36.23
C GLN A 74 80.91 -21.56 -36.42
N LYS A 75 81.69 -21.68 -35.34
CA LYS A 75 83.16 -21.77 -35.41
C LYS A 75 83.60 -23.12 -35.95
N GLU A 76 82.97 -24.21 -35.49
CA GLU A 76 83.27 -25.58 -35.91
C GLU A 76 83.00 -25.79 -37.41
N LEU A 77 81.86 -25.29 -37.90
CA LEU A 77 81.48 -25.39 -39.32
C LEU A 77 82.52 -24.77 -40.28
N LYS A 78 83.18 -23.66 -39.89
CA LYS A 78 84.18 -23.00 -40.74
C LYS A 78 85.43 -23.87 -40.94
N ILE A 79 85.90 -24.52 -39.88
CA ILE A 79 87.11 -25.36 -39.90
C ILE A 79 86.94 -26.56 -40.85
N ILE A 80 85.75 -27.17 -40.84
CA ILE A 80 85.44 -28.34 -41.69
C ILE A 80 85.46 -27.95 -43.19
N LEU A 81 84.88 -26.79 -43.53
CA LEU A 81 84.82 -26.28 -44.92
C LEU A 81 86.20 -25.97 -45.52
N GLU A 82 87.14 -25.49 -44.71
CA GLU A 82 88.51 -25.21 -45.15
C GLU A 82 89.25 -26.52 -45.48
N ARG A 83 89.14 -27.53 -44.61
CA ARG A 83 89.79 -28.84 -44.79
C ARG A 83 89.30 -29.59 -46.04
N GLN A 84 88.03 -29.47 -46.39
CA GLN A 84 87.48 -30.11 -47.59
C GLN A 84 88.14 -29.57 -48.87
N ARG A 85 88.37 -28.26 -48.97
CA ARG A 85 88.96 -27.62 -50.15
C ARG A 85 90.40 -28.06 -50.42
N GLU A 86 91.19 -28.28 -49.37
CA GLU A 86 92.57 -28.79 -49.50
C GLU A 86 92.60 -30.16 -50.17
N LEU A 87 91.73 -31.08 -49.72
CA LEU A 87 91.65 -32.44 -50.23
C LEU A 87 91.26 -32.47 -51.71
N GLU A 88 90.25 -31.68 -52.11
CA GLU A 88 89.80 -31.56 -53.51
C GLU A 88 90.90 -31.06 -54.46
N GLN A 89 91.79 -30.17 -54.01
CA GLN A 89 92.92 -29.69 -54.81
C GLN A 89 94.00 -30.75 -54.99
N THR A 90 94.35 -31.49 -53.92
CA THR A 90 95.39 -32.54 -54.00
C THR A 90 95.01 -33.67 -54.96
N ASN A 91 93.73 -34.05 -55.00
CA ASN A 91 93.27 -35.16 -55.84
C ASN A 91 93.44 -34.87 -57.35
N ARG A 92 93.07 -33.66 -57.79
CA ARG A 92 93.20 -33.21 -59.19
C ARG A 92 94.64 -33.24 -59.71
N HIS A 93 95.63 -33.01 -58.84
CA HIS A 93 97.05 -33.06 -59.21
C HIS A 93 97.56 -34.49 -59.48
N LEU A 94 96.99 -35.49 -58.78
CA LEU A 94 97.37 -36.90 -58.94
C LEU A 94 96.81 -37.48 -60.24
N GLU A 95 95.56 -37.15 -60.59
CA GLU A 95 94.92 -37.59 -61.84
C GLU A 95 95.70 -37.13 -63.09
N SER A 96 96.17 -35.87 -63.10
CA SER A 96 96.98 -35.33 -64.21
C SER A 96 98.30 -36.07 -64.42
N LYS A 97 98.99 -36.47 -63.34
CA LYS A 97 100.24 -37.23 -63.42
C LYS A 97 100.02 -38.67 -63.92
N ALA A 98 98.93 -39.31 -63.49
CA ALA A 98 98.60 -40.67 -63.92
C ALA A 98 98.24 -40.74 -65.42
N ALA A 99 97.61 -39.70 -65.97
CA ALA A 99 97.28 -39.63 -67.39
C ALA A 99 98.55 -39.62 -68.29
N ASN A 100 99.54 -38.77 -67.99
CA ASN A 100 100.77 -38.66 -68.79
C ASN A 100 101.56 -39.97 -68.88
N ILE A 101 101.63 -40.74 -67.78
CA ILE A 101 102.35 -42.03 -67.76
C ILE A 101 101.60 -43.09 -68.60
N ARG A 102 100.26 -43.05 -68.61
CA ARG A 102 99.43 -43.99 -69.37
C ARG A 102 99.57 -43.78 -70.88
N ASP A 103 99.60 -42.52 -71.34
CA ASP A 103 99.78 -42.18 -72.76
C ASP A 103 101.15 -42.63 -73.33
N GLN A 104 102.22 -42.54 -72.53
CA GLN A 104 103.56 -42.99 -72.94
C GLN A 104 103.64 -44.51 -73.10
N LEU A 105 103.01 -45.27 -72.20
CA LEU A 105 103.02 -46.75 -72.27
C LEU A 105 102.07 -47.33 -73.33
N GLN A 106 101.04 -46.60 -73.73
CA GLN A 106 100.06 -47.10 -74.72
C GLN A 106 100.52 -46.96 -76.18
N ARG A 107 101.42 -46.01 -76.52
CA ARG A 107 101.79 -45.73 -77.91
C ARG A 107 102.91 -46.62 -78.46
N ASP A 108 103.89 -46.98 -77.63
CA ASP A 108 105.16 -47.51 -78.14
C ASP A 108 105.32 -49.04 -78.03
N TYR A 109 104.51 -49.74 -77.21
CA TYR A 109 104.77 -51.16 -76.84
C TYR A 109 103.53 -52.07 -76.74
N GLN A 110 102.39 -51.73 -77.37
CA GLN A 110 101.24 -52.65 -77.44
C GLN A 110 101.31 -53.58 -78.65
N ILE A 111 101.17 -54.89 -78.39
CA ILE A 111 101.15 -55.97 -79.38
C ILE A 111 99.80 -56.72 -79.30
N SER A 112 99.28 -57.17 -80.44
CA SER A 112 98.05 -58.01 -80.52
C SER A 112 98.35 -59.46 -80.11
N GLU A 113 97.34 -60.20 -79.67
CA GLU A 113 97.47 -61.60 -79.26
C GLU A 113 98.04 -62.50 -80.38
N ASP A 114 97.65 -62.25 -81.64
CA ASP A 114 98.17 -62.96 -82.82
C ASP A 114 99.68 -62.77 -82.99
N ILE A 115 100.14 -61.51 -82.85
CA ILE A 115 101.55 -61.13 -83.01
C ILE A 115 102.38 -61.63 -81.81
N TYR A 116 101.79 -61.70 -80.61
CA TYR A 116 102.41 -62.35 -79.45
C TYR A 116 102.66 -63.84 -79.70
N VAL A 117 101.68 -64.56 -80.27
CA VAL A 117 101.82 -65.99 -80.62
C VAL A 117 102.90 -66.18 -81.70
N GLU A 118 102.92 -65.33 -82.74
CA GLU A 118 103.97 -65.37 -83.76
C GLU A 118 105.38 -65.10 -83.18
N MET A 119 105.55 -64.04 -82.39
CA MET A 119 106.86 -63.71 -81.80
C MET A 119 107.34 -64.75 -80.79
N LYS A 120 106.43 -65.36 -80.02
CA LYS A 120 106.77 -66.44 -79.06
C LYS A 120 107.23 -67.73 -79.73
N SER A 121 106.87 -67.95 -80.99
CA SER A 121 107.31 -69.13 -81.76
C SER A 121 108.76 -69.04 -82.25
N ARG A 122 109.39 -67.86 -82.19
CA ARG A 122 110.77 -67.62 -82.65
C ARG A 122 111.79 -67.83 -81.51
N PRO A 123 113.03 -68.27 -81.81
CA PRO A 123 114.10 -68.33 -80.81
C PRO A 123 114.47 -66.95 -80.28
N VAL A 124 114.80 -66.85 -78.99
CA VAL A 124 115.11 -65.56 -78.32
C VAL A 124 116.35 -64.86 -78.91
N ALA A 125 117.22 -65.58 -79.61
CA ALA A 125 118.39 -65.01 -80.28
C ALA A 125 118.04 -64.14 -81.50
N ASP A 126 116.87 -64.33 -82.11
CA ASP A 126 116.46 -63.68 -83.37
C ASP A 126 115.45 -62.53 -83.15
N LEU A 127 115.09 -62.23 -81.90
CA LEU A 127 114.18 -61.14 -81.52
C LEU A 127 114.97 -59.86 -81.22
N THR A 128 114.55 -58.72 -81.76
CA THR A 128 115.14 -57.43 -81.37
C THR A 128 114.75 -57.04 -79.94
N ILE A 129 115.53 -56.18 -79.30
CA ILE A 129 115.30 -55.78 -77.90
C ILE A 129 113.90 -55.17 -77.71
N ALA A 130 113.37 -54.44 -78.70
CA ALA A 130 112.02 -53.90 -78.68
C ALA A 130 110.94 -54.98 -78.76
N GLU A 131 111.11 -55.99 -79.62
CA GLU A 131 110.21 -57.15 -79.74
C GLU A 131 110.24 -58.02 -78.48
N TYR A 132 111.42 -58.25 -77.90
CA TYR A 132 111.55 -58.96 -76.62
C TYR A 132 110.90 -58.18 -75.47
N PHE A 133 111.11 -56.85 -75.40
CA PHE A 133 110.52 -56.02 -74.34
C PHE A 133 109.00 -55.96 -74.47
N SER A 134 108.46 -55.83 -75.68
CA SER A 134 107.01 -55.82 -75.93
C SER A 134 106.34 -57.18 -75.74
N LEU A 135 107.05 -58.29 -76.01
CA LEU A 135 106.60 -59.63 -75.63
C LEU A 135 106.53 -59.78 -74.09
N ARG A 136 107.54 -59.27 -73.36
CA ARG A 136 107.54 -59.26 -71.89
C ARG A 136 106.52 -58.32 -71.26
N THR A 137 106.27 -57.15 -71.85
CA THR A 137 105.20 -56.26 -71.37
C THR A 137 103.84 -56.87 -71.64
N TYR A 138 103.61 -57.55 -72.77
CA TYR A 138 102.36 -58.27 -73.02
C TYR A 138 102.11 -59.39 -71.99
N GLU A 139 103.15 -60.21 -71.70
CA GLU A 139 103.07 -61.26 -70.67
C GLU A 139 102.77 -60.73 -69.26
N ALA A 140 103.30 -59.55 -68.91
CA ALA A 140 103.02 -58.89 -67.63
C ALA A 140 101.66 -58.16 -67.61
N LEU A 141 101.23 -57.59 -68.76
CA LEU A 141 100.00 -56.80 -68.86
C LEU A 141 98.74 -57.65 -68.91
N GLN A 142 98.75 -58.86 -69.48
CA GLN A 142 97.53 -59.68 -69.54
C GLN A 142 96.97 -60.12 -68.17
N PRO A 143 97.75 -60.68 -67.22
CA PRO A 143 97.20 -61.00 -65.90
C PRO A 143 96.67 -59.75 -65.19
N LEU A 144 97.34 -58.60 -65.34
CA LEU A 144 96.87 -57.31 -64.80
C LEU A 144 95.60 -56.81 -65.49
N LYS A 145 95.42 -57.01 -66.80
CA LYS A 145 94.17 -56.70 -67.52
C LYS A 145 93.01 -57.56 -67.03
N ILE A 146 93.24 -58.87 -66.85
CA ILE A 146 92.25 -59.79 -66.30
C ILE A 146 91.89 -59.38 -64.87
N GLU A 147 92.87 -59.06 -64.03
CA GLU A 147 92.65 -58.55 -62.67
C GLU A 147 91.88 -57.22 -62.67
N CYS A 148 92.23 -56.26 -63.54
CA CYS A 148 91.47 -55.03 -63.73
C CYS A 148 90.02 -55.29 -64.17
N SER A 149 89.77 -56.27 -65.04
CA SER A 149 88.40 -56.62 -65.46
C SER A 149 87.59 -57.26 -64.32
N ASN A 150 88.22 -58.11 -63.51
CA ASN A 150 87.61 -58.69 -62.31
C ASN A 150 87.32 -57.60 -61.25
N LEU A 151 88.25 -56.67 -61.02
CA LEU A 151 88.08 -55.53 -60.13
C LEU A 151 87.01 -54.56 -60.64
N GLN A 152 86.89 -54.35 -61.96
CA GLN A 152 85.77 -53.61 -62.55
C GLN A 152 84.43 -54.32 -62.29
N MET A 153 84.35 -55.63 -62.51
CA MET A 153 83.13 -56.39 -62.22
C MET A 153 82.76 -56.37 -60.72
N GLN A 154 83.75 -56.40 -59.82
CA GLN A 154 83.54 -56.23 -58.39
C GLN A 154 83.10 -54.82 -58.02
N ARG A 155 83.74 -53.78 -58.59
CA ARG A 155 83.34 -52.38 -58.43
C ARG A 155 81.89 -52.16 -58.88
N ASP A 156 81.49 -52.74 -60.00
CA ASP A 156 80.16 -52.55 -60.56
C ASP A 156 79.08 -53.26 -59.72
N LYS A 157 79.38 -54.44 -59.17
CA LYS A 157 78.55 -55.10 -58.14
C LYS A 157 78.43 -54.23 -56.88
N LEU A 158 79.55 -53.81 -56.29
CA LEU A 158 79.55 -52.97 -55.09
C LEU A 158 78.85 -51.62 -55.31
N SER A 159 78.98 -51.02 -56.50
CA SER A 159 78.26 -49.81 -56.89
C SER A 159 76.75 -50.04 -56.96
N HIS A 160 76.32 -51.20 -57.47
CA HIS A 160 74.92 -51.60 -57.47
C HIS A 160 74.39 -51.82 -56.04
N ASP A 161 75.14 -52.54 -55.20
CA ASP A 161 74.77 -52.78 -53.80
C ASP A 161 74.70 -51.46 -53.00
N VAL A 162 75.65 -50.54 -53.20
CA VAL A 162 75.63 -49.20 -52.61
C VAL A 162 74.42 -48.39 -53.10
N ALA A 163 74.05 -48.49 -54.37
CA ALA A 163 72.85 -47.83 -54.90
C ALA A 163 71.56 -48.40 -54.30
N GLN A 164 71.45 -49.74 -54.18
CA GLN A 164 70.32 -50.40 -53.53
C GLN A 164 70.21 -50.01 -52.05
N LEU A 165 71.31 -50.07 -51.30
CA LEU A 165 71.36 -49.69 -49.89
C LEU A 165 71.04 -48.21 -49.68
N SER A 166 71.55 -47.33 -50.55
CA SER A 166 71.22 -45.89 -50.52
C SER A 166 69.74 -45.65 -50.79
N HIS A 167 69.13 -46.40 -51.71
CA HIS A 167 67.69 -46.33 -51.98
C HIS A 167 66.86 -46.83 -50.79
N SER A 168 67.20 -47.99 -50.21
CA SER A 168 66.50 -48.49 -49.01
C SER A 168 66.64 -47.54 -47.81
N LEU A 169 67.84 -46.97 -47.62
CA LEU A 169 68.09 -45.97 -46.58
C LEU A 169 67.28 -44.68 -46.82
N HIS A 170 67.10 -44.26 -48.07
CA HIS A 170 66.22 -43.14 -48.41
C HIS A 170 64.75 -43.44 -48.06
N MET A 171 64.24 -44.62 -48.43
CA MET A 171 62.87 -45.04 -48.12
C MET A 171 62.62 -45.08 -46.60
N THR A 172 63.49 -45.74 -45.82
CA THR A 172 63.36 -45.77 -44.35
C THR A 172 63.46 -44.39 -43.70
N ASN A 173 64.25 -43.46 -44.24
CA ASN A 173 64.26 -42.07 -43.78
C ASN A 173 62.96 -41.33 -44.11
N GLN A 174 62.36 -41.59 -45.27
CA GLN A 174 61.07 -41.02 -45.65
C GLN A 174 59.96 -41.52 -44.72
N GLU A 175 59.93 -42.82 -44.41
CA GLU A 175 59.03 -43.43 -43.42
C GLU A 175 59.24 -42.83 -42.01
N LEU A 176 60.49 -42.70 -41.56
CA LEU A 176 60.82 -42.07 -40.27
C LEU A 176 60.37 -40.60 -40.18
N VAL A 177 60.45 -39.85 -41.27
CA VAL A 177 59.94 -38.47 -41.33
C VAL A 177 58.41 -38.44 -41.30
N GLN A 178 57.73 -39.36 -42.00
CA GLN A 178 56.27 -39.49 -41.96
C GLN A 178 55.79 -39.85 -40.55
N GLU A 179 56.41 -40.83 -39.88
CA GLU A 179 56.10 -41.21 -38.49
C GLU A 179 56.32 -40.05 -37.51
N LYS A 180 57.44 -39.31 -37.63
CA LYS A 180 57.66 -38.09 -36.83
C LYS A 180 56.58 -37.03 -37.07
N HIS A 181 56.13 -36.87 -38.31
CA HIS A 181 55.08 -35.92 -38.64
C HIS A 181 53.72 -36.35 -38.07
N GLN A 182 53.33 -37.61 -38.24
CA GLN A 182 52.10 -38.18 -37.65
C GLN A 182 52.12 -38.06 -36.12
N ARG A 183 53.23 -38.41 -35.47
CA ARG A 183 53.40 -38.27 -34.02
C ARG A 183 53.23 -36.82 -33.55
N SER A 184 53.81 -35.85 -34.28
CA SER A 184 53.62 -34.42 -33.99
C SER A 184 52.15 -34.00 -34.14
N GLN A 185 51.43 -34.47 -35.16
CA GLN A 185 49.98 -34.24 -35.31
C GLN A 185 49.18 -34.83 -34.13
N PHE A 186 49.52 -36.04 -33.68
CA PHE A 186 48.88 -36.65 -32.51
C PHE A 186 49.19 -35.90 -31.21
N GLU A 187 50.42 -35.43 -31.01
CA GLU A 187 50.79 -34.60 -29.85
C GLU A 187 50.03 -33.27 -29.83
N VAL A 188 49.85 -32.60 -30.98
CA VAL A 188 48.98 -31.41 -31.11
C VAL A 188 47.54 -31.76 -30.74
N LYS A 189 46.99 -32.85 -31.28
CA LYS A 189 45.61 -33.27 -31.01
C LYS A 189 45.38 -33.65 -29.54
N VAL A 190 46.36 -34.26 -28.88
CA VAL A 190 46.33 -34.53 -27.43
C VAL A 190 46.32 -33.23 -26.63
N ASN A 191 47.11 -32.23 -27.03
CA ASN A 191 47.13 -30.92 -26.37
C ASN A 191 45.80 -30.16 -26.57
N GLU A 192 45.20 -30.21 -27.76
CA GLU A 192 43.86 -29.67 -28.03
C GLU A 192 42.78 -30.34 -27.17
N LEU A 193 42.78 -31.67 -27.08
CA LEU A 193 41.84 -32.43 -26.25
C LEU A 193 42.03 -32.13 -24.75
N ASN A 194 43.27 -31.99 -24.28
CA ASN A 194 43.56 -31.58 -22.90
C ASN A 194 43.06 -30.16 -22.59
N LEU A 195 43.20 -29.22 -23.54
CA LEU A 195 42.67 -27.87 -23.38
C LEU A 195 41.13 -27.87 -23.32
N GLN A 196 40.46 -28.64 -24.17
CA GLN A 196 39.01 -28.85 -24.13
C GLN A 196 38.56 -29.52 -22.81
N LEU A 197 39.33 -30.49 -22.30
CA LEU A 197 39.08 -31.13 -21.01
C LEU A 197 39.11 -30.13 -19.84
N GLU A 198 40.10 -29.23 -19.79
CA GLU A 198 40.13 -28.22 -18.71
C GLU A 198 39.07 -27.12 -18.89
N GLN A 199 38.74 -26.73 -20.12
CA GLN A 199 37.61 -25.81 -20.37
C GLN A 199 36.27 -26.43 -19.92
N THR A 200 36.05 -27.72 -20.18
CA THR A 200 34.84 -28.42 -19.72
C THR A 200 34.82 -28.62 -18.21
N LYS A 201 35.95 -28.93 -17.56
CA LYS A 201 36.06 -28.94 -16.09
C LYS A 201 35.77 -27.58 -15.46
N GLN A 202 36.31 -26.50 -16.03
CA GLN A 202 36.11 -25.13 -15.51
C GLN A 202 34.66 -24.66 -15.68
N THR A 203 34.02 -24.94 -16.81
CA THR A 203 32.59 -24.64 -16.99
C THR A 203 31.71 -25.49 -16.09
N LEU A 204 32.07 -26.75 -15.84
CA LEU A 204 31.34 -27.64 -14.93
C LEU A 204 31.48 -27.22 -13.45
N SER A 205 32.65 -26.72 -13.02
CA SER A 205 32.81 -26.16 -11.67
C SER A 205 32.06 -24.84 -11.47
N GLN A 206 32.06 -23.96 -12.48
CA GLN A 206 31.23 -22.75 -12.50
C GLN A 206 29.72 -23.06 -12.49
N ASN A 207 29.29 -24.14 -13.14
CA ASN A 207 27.88 -24.53 -13.14
C ASN A 207 27.46 -25.17 -11.81
N ARG A 208 28.36 -25.89 -11.13
CA ARG A 208 28.13 -26.36 -9.75
C ARG A 208 27.95 -25.19 -8.78
N SER A 209 28.88 -24.23 -8.76
CA SER A 209 28.74 -23.08 -7.85
C SER A 209 27.50 -22.20 -8.14
N LYS A 210 27.07 -22.12 -9.40
CA LYS A 210 25.77 -21.50 -9.75
C LYS A 210 24.57 -22.30 -9.22
N SER A 211 24.63 -23.64 -9.25
CA SER A 211 23.58 -24.52 -8.69
C SER A 211 23.51 -24.36 -7.18
N ASP A 212 24.65 -24.46 -6.48
CA ASP A 212 24.73 -24.32 -5.02
C ASP A 212 24.19 -22.95 -4.56
N ASN A 213 24.54 -21.88 -5.29
CA ASN A 213 24.02 -20.54 -5.04
C ASN A 213 22.52 -20.41 -5.35
N TYR A 214 22.02 -21.07 -6.40
CA TYR A 214 20.58 -21.11 -6.70
C TYR A 214 19.80 -21.80 -5.57
N ASP A 215 20.30 -22.93 -5.07
CA ASP A 215 19.65 -23.67 -3.98
C ASP A 215 19.69 -22.88 -2.66
N SER A 216 20.79 -22.15 -2.36
CA SER A 216 20.83 -21.21 -1.23
C SER A 216 19.79 -20.09 -1.38
N VAL A 217 19.76 -19.40 -2.51
CA VAL A 217 18.79 -18.32 -2.79
C VAL A 217 17.35 -18.84 -2.74
N LYS A 218 17.10 -20.08 -3.18
CA LYS A 218 15.80 -20.74 -3.11
C LYS A 218 15.39 -21.05 -1.67
N GLN A 219 16.31 -21.50 -0.82
CA GLN A 219 16.06 -21.72 0.61
C GLN A 219 15.76 -20.38 1.33
N ASP A 220 16.55 -19.34 1.07
CA ASP A 220 16.31 -18.00 1.62
C ASP A 220 14.95 -17.45 1.17
N ARG A 221 14.58 -17.65 -0.10
CA ARG A 221 13.26 -17.26 -0.63
C ARG A 221 12.13 -18.01 0.08
N MET A 222 12.23 -19.33 0.24
CA MET A 222 11.23 -20.13 0.96
C MET A 222 11.09 -19.70 2.43
N ARG A 223 12.21 -19.36 3.08
CA ARG A 223 12.21 -18.83 4.44
C ARG A 223 11.50 -17.47 4.51
N LEU A 224 11.82 -16.55 3.59
CA LEU A 224 11.17 -15.24 3.52
C LEU A 224 9.68 -15.34 3.17
N GLU A 225 9.28 -16.28 2.31
CA GLU A 225 7.87 -16.60 2.00
C GLU A 225 7.13 -17.09 3.26
N SER A 226 7.76 -17.96 4.06
CA SER A 226 7.23 -18.42 5.35
C SER A 226 7.12 -17.29 6.38
N ASP A 227 8.18 -16.47 6.53
CA ASP A 227 8.21 -15.33 7.45
C ASP A 227 7.16 -14.26 7.06
N LEU A 228 6.98 -14.00 5.76
CA LEU A 228 5.92 -13.14 5.23
C LEU A 228 4.54 -13.68 5.59
N HIS A 229 4.27 -14.98 5.38
CA HIS A 229 2.99 -15.59 5.70
C HIS A 229 2.69 -15.53 7.22
N ASN A 230 3.69 -15.78 8.06
CA ASN A 230 3.59 -15.62 9.52
C ASN A 230 3.32 -14.16 9.94
N LEU A 231 3.93 -13.19 9.27
CA LEU A 231 3.68 -11.76 9.48
C LEU A 231 2.27 -11.35 9.04
N MET A 232 1.79 -11.84 7.89
CA MET A 232 0.42 -11.60 7.42
C MET A 232 -0.62 -12.17 8.38
N HIS A 233 -0.43 -13.39 8.89
CA HIS A 233 -1.33 -13.97 9.89
C HIS A 233 -1.36 -13.16 11.19
N LYS A 234 -0.20 -12.72 11.70
CA LYS A 234 -0.11 -11.84 12.89
C LYS A 234 -0.78 -10.49 12.64
N HIS A 235 -0.61 -9.91 11.45
CA HIS A 235 -1.25 -8.66 11.08
C HIS A 235 -2.77 -8.79 11.02
N SER A 236 -3.28 -9.84 10.38
CA SER A 236 -4.73 -10.13 10.30
C SER A 236 -5.35 -10.34 11.70
N TYR A 237 -4.66 -11.04 12.60
CA TYR A 237 -5.08 -11.18 14.00
C TYR A 237 -5.14 -9.82 14.72
N LEU A 238 -4.08 -9.01 14.63
CA LEU A 238 -4.03 -7.68 15.25
C LEU A 238 -5.05 -6.70 14.65
N GLU A 239 -5.37 -6.84 13.36
CA GLU A 239 -6.41 -6.04 12.69
C GLU A 239 -7.80 -6.42 13.20
N ALA A 240 -8.07 -7.72 13.40
CA ALA A 240 -9.31 -8.20 14.03
C ALA A 240 -9.42 -7.72 15.48
N GLU A 241 -8.36 -7.85 16.28
CA GLU A 241 -8.30 -7.35 17.66
C GLU A 241 -8.54 -5.83 17.72
N SER A 242 -7.86 -5.05 16.87
CA SER A 242 -8.08 -3.61 16.72
C SER A 242 -9.53 -3.26 16.36
N LYS A 243 -10.15 -3.99 15.42
CA LYS A 243 -11.57 -3.84 15.09
C LYS A 243 -12.47 -4.10 16.29
N THR A 244 -12.20 -5.13 17.10
CA THR A 244 -12.99 -5.40 18.32
C THR A 244 -12.85 -4.28 19.36
N VAL A 245 -11.64 -3.77 19.58
CA VAL A 245 -11.38 -2.65 20.51
C VAL A 245 -12.06 -1.37 20.04
N CYS A 246 -12.06 -1.08 18.73
CA CYS A 246 -12.80 0.05 18.17
C CYS A 246 -14.33 -0.07 18.41
N HIS A 247 -14.92 -1.27 18.26
CA HIS A 247 -16.34 -1.48 18.55
C HIS A 247 -16.66 -1.25 20.03
N GLN A 248 -15.86 -1.82 20.95
CA GLN A 248 -16.00 -1.61 22.39
C GLN A 248 -15.88 -0.12 22.76
N LEU A 249 -14.94 0.60 22.14
CA LEU A 249 -14.73 2.02 22.38
C LEU A 249 -15.94 2.85 21.91
N ASP A 250 -16.55 2.50 20.77
CA ASP A 250 -17.77 3.15 20.28
C ASP A 250 -19.04 2.76 21.06
N GLU A 251 -19.10 1.58 21.67
CA GLU A 251 -20.12 1.22 22.66
C GLU A 251 -19.98 2.06 23.94
N VAL A 252 -18.79 2.14 24.52
CA VAL A 252 -18.51 2.99 25.69
C VAL A 252 -18.79 4.47 25.41
N LYS A 253 -18.54 4.97 24.19
CA LYS A 253 -18.96 6.33 23.78
C LYS A 253 -20.48 6.50 23.78
N LYS A 254 -21.25 5.50 23.30
CA LYS A 254 -22.72 5.54 23.33
C LYS A 254 -23.24 5.56 24.77
N GLU A 255 -22.70 4.69 25.63
CA GLU A 255 -23.03 4.67 27.06
C GLU A 255 -22.70 6.00 27.76
N LEU A 256 -21.53 6.57 27.47
CA LEU A 256 -21.12 7.88 27.98
C LEU A 256 -22.09 8.99 27.54
N ASN A 257 -22.53 8.98 26.28
CA ASN A 257 -23.50 9.94 25.76
C ASN A 257 -24.88 9.79 26.41
N VAL A 258 -25.36 8.56 26.61
CA VAL A 258 -26.60 8.29 27.35
C VAL A 258 -26.49 8.76 28.80
N SER A 259 -25.38 8.47 29.47
CA SER A 259 -25.11 8.92 30.84
C SER A 259 -25.03 10.46 30.94
N ALA A 260 -24.42 11.13 29.96
CA ALA A 260 -24.40 12.59 29.88
C ALA A 260 -25.81 13.18 29.72
N GLN A 261 -26.68 12.56 28.91
CA GLN A 261 -28.08 12.96 28.75
C GLN A 261 -28.90 12.73 30.03
N THR A 262 -28.74 11.61 30.73
CA THR A 262 -29.45 11.38 32.01
C THR A 262 -28.98 12.36 33.08
N ILE A 263 -27.69 12.68 33.17
CA ILE A 263 -27.16 13.73 34.05
C ILE A 263 -27.75 15.10 33.70
N GLN A 264 -27.93 15.42 32.42
CA GLN A 264 -28.54 16.67 32.00
C GLN A 264 -30.02 16.75 32.41
N LEU A 265 -30.78 15.67 32.25
CA LEU A 265 -32.19 15.60 32.68
C LEU A 265 -32.31 15.73 34.21
N LEU A 266 -31.50 14.97 34.97
CA LEU A 266 -31.47 15.06 36.43
C LEU A 266 -31.07 16.45 36.96
N ARG A 267 -30.27 17.21 36.20
CA ARG A 267 -29.98 18.62 36.52
C ARG A 267 -31.21 19.51 36.31
N GLN A 268 -31.97 19.31 35.21
CA GLN A 268 -33.22 20.03 34.97
C GLN A 268 -34.27 19.73 36.05
N ASP A 269 -34.41 18.46 36.44
CA ASP A 269 -35.30 18.04 37.53
C ASP A 269 -34.86 18.65 38.87
N LYS A 270 -33.56 18.64 39.17
CA LYS A 270 -33.03 19.31 40.37
C LYS A 270 -33.34 20.80 40.37
N ASP A 271 -33.12 21.50 39.27
CA ASP A 271 -33.37 22.95 39.17
C ASP A 271 -34.87 23.26 39.31
N TYR A 272 -35.74 22.42 38.72
CA TYR A 272 -37.19 22.51 38.87
C TYR A 272 -37.64 22.30 40.31
N LEU A 273 -37.20 21.22 40.96
CA LEU A 273 -37.51 20.93 42.36
C LEU A 273 -36.94 22.00 43.31
N THR A 274 -35.78 22.57 43.02
CA THR A 274 -35.19 23.67 43.81
C THR A 274 -36.04 24.93 43.71
N ARG A 275 -36.57 25.26 42.52
CA ARG A 275 -37.52 26.39 42.36
C ARG A 275 -38.81 26.13 43.14
N ASN A 276 -39.43 24.96 42.97
CA ASN A 276 -40.64 24.58 43.72
C ASN A 276 -40.41 24.66 45.23
N LEU A 277 -39.28 24.19 45.74
CA LEU A 277 -38.92 24.26 47.15
C LEU A 277 -38.78 25.72 47.62
N SER A 278 -38.15 26.59 46.82
CA SER A 278 -38.07 28.03 47.14
C SER A 278 -39.44 28.72 47.15
N GLU A 279 -40.34 28.38 46.21
CA GLU A 279 -41.72 28.90 46.22
C GLU A 279 -42.51 28.41 47.44
N CYS A 280 -42.37 27.14 47.80
CA CYS A 280 -42.99 26.57 49.00
C CYS A 280 -42.43 27.21 50.27
N SER A 281 -41.12 27.48 50.33
CA SER A 281 -40.49 28.19 51.45
C SER A 281 -41.04 29.62 51.60
N ILE A 282 -41.19 30.36 50.50
CA ILE A 282 -41.79 31.71 50.52
C ILE A 282 -43.27 31.67 50.91
N LYS A 283 -44.02 30.63 50.50
CA LYS A 283 -45.42 30.43 50.92
C LYS A 283 -45.52 30.09 52.41
N LEU A 284 -44.59 29.28 52.93
CA LEU A 284 -44.49 28.94 54.35
C LEU A 284 -44.18 30.19 55.18
N GLU A 285 -43.12 30.93 54.84
CA GLU A 285 -42.72 32.17 55.50
C GLU A 285 -43.89 33.15 55.57
N LYS A 286 -44.59 33.41 54.44
CA LYS A 286 -45.80 34.26 54.44
C LYS A 286 -46.92 33.75 55.35
N SER A 287 -47.08 32.43 55.46
CA SER A 287 -48.11 31.82 56.32
C SER A 287 -47.75 31.96 57.80
N GLU A 288 -46.49 31.72 58.17
CA GLU A 288 -45.94 31.96 59.51
C GLU A 288 -46.08 33.44 59.91
N ASP A 289 -45.81 34.34 58.96
CA ASP A 289 -45.94 35.79 59.11
C ASP A 289 -47.41 36.21 59.36
N THR A 290 -48.39 35.58 58.68
CA THR A 290 -49.83 35.78 58.99
C THR A 290 -50.25 35.14 60.32
N LEU A 291 -49.67 33.99 60.68
CA LEU A 291 -49.92 33.35 61.97
C LEU A 291 -49.42 34.23 63.12
N HIS A 292 -48.22 34.81 63.01
CA HIS A 292 -47.69 35.73 64.02
C HIS A 292 -48.48 37.04 64.13
N ARG A 293 -49.02 37.57 63.02
CA ARG A 293 -49.95 38.72 63.08
C ARG A 293 -51.23 38.37 63.83
N THR A 294 -51.91 37.28 63.46
CA THR A 294 -53.15 36.84 64.12
C THR A 294 -52.95 36.42 65.58
N GLN A 295 -51.79 35.86 65.93
CA GLN A 295 -51.40 35.60 67.33
C GLN A 295 -51.30 36.89 68.15
N ARG A 296 -50.63 37.93 67.63
CA ARG A 296 -50.53 39.23 68.30
C ARG A 296 -51.89 39.92 68.44
N GLU A 297 -52.73 39.86 67.40
CA GLU A 297 -54.11 40.36 67.45
C GLU A 297 -54.94 39.62 68.52
N LEU A 298 -54.80 38.31 68.63
CA LEU A 298 -55.44 37.50 69.67
C LEU A 298 -54.94 37.84 71.08
N GLU A 299 -53.63 38.10 71.25
CA GLU A 299 -53.04 38.54 72.52
C GLU A 299 -53.54 39.93 72.92
N GLN A 300 -53.61 40.88 71.99
CA GLN A 300 -54.20 42.21 72.20
C GLN A 300 -55.70 42.13 72.54
N ALA A 301 -56.44 41.23 71.87
CA ALA A 301 -57.85 40.97 72.18
C ALA A 301 -58.06 40.35 73.57
N LYS A 302 -57.14 39.47 74.03
CA LYS A 302 -57.14 38.94 75.40
C LYS A 302 -56.85 40.04 76.43
N SER A 303 -55.80 40.84 76.20
CA SER A 303 -55.41 41.96 77.08
C SER A 303 -56.53 42.99 77.22
N SER A 304 -57.12 43.43 76.10
CA SER A 304 -58.24 44.40 76.14
C SER A 304 -59.51 43.82 76.79
N ARG A 305 -59.78 42.52 76.63
CA ARG A 305 -60.85 41.82 77.36
C ARG A 305 -60.55 41.76 78.86
N GLU A 306 -59.30 41.51 79.25
CA GLU A 306 -58.86 41.50 80.66
C GLU A 306 -58.96 42.90 81.28
N GLU A 307 -58.52 43.96 80.59
CA GLU A 307 -58.75 45.35 81.02
C GLU A 307 -60.24 45.68 81.19
N LEU A 308 -61.11 45.21 80.29
CA LEU A 308 -62.56 45.41 80.42
C LEU A 308 -63.13 44.65 81.62
N TYR A 309 -62.66 43.42 81.90
CA TYR A 309 -63.04 42.68 83.10
C TYR A 309 -62.53 43.36 84.38
N GLU A 310 -61.31 43.89 84.40
CA GLU A 310 -60.79 44.66 85.53
C GLU A 310 -61.61 45.94 85.78
N ARG A 311 -61.90 46.71 84.73
CA ARG A 311 -62.76 47.92 84.83
C ARG A 311 -64.17 47.59 85.31
N TYR A 312 -64.75 46.48 84.83
CA TYR A 312 -66.06 46.00 85.30
C TYR A 312 -66.01 45.54 86.76
N ALA A 313 -64.99 44.78 87.16
CA ALA A 313 -64.81 44.33 88.53
C ALA A 313 -64.60 45.51 89.48
N ALA A 314 -63.78 46.49 89.11
CA ALA A 314 -63.58 47.74 89.85
C ALA A 314 -64.90 48.51 89.99
N SER A 315 -65.64 48.74 88.90
CA SER A 315 -66.93 49.44 88.93
C SER A 315 -67.98 48.72 89.79
N ARG A 316 -67.99 47.39 89.78
CA ARG A 316 -68.86 46.57 90.64
C ARG A 316 -68.46 46.67 92.11
N ASP A 317 -67.17 46.63 92.41
CA ASP A 317 -66.66 46.72 93.78
C ASP A 317 -66.78 48.15 94.34
N ASP A 318 -66.60 49.20 93.53
CA ASP A 318 -66.96 50.60 93.86
C ASP A 318 -68.45 50.72 94.18
N SER A 319 -69.31 50.12 93.34
CA SER A 319 -70.75 50.08 93.58
C SER A 319 -71.08 49.38 94.90
N ARG A 320 -70.45 48.22 95.17
CA ARG A 320 -70.58 47.49 96.45
C ARG A 320 -70.18 48.38 97.62
N VAL A 321 -69.02 49.05 97.56
CA VAL A 321 -68.54 49.96 98.62
C VAL A 321 -69.49 51.14 98.83
N VAL A 322 -70.09 51.69 97.76
CA VAL A 322 -71.12 52.74 97.88
C VAL A 322 -72.40 52.22 98.53
N TYR A 323 -72.86 51.00 98.18
CA TYR A 323 -74.01 50.37 98.84
C TYR A 323 -73.73 50.02 100.30
N GLU A 324 -72.57 49.45 100.63
CA GLU A 324 -72.12 49.17 101.99
C GLU A 324 -72.04 50.44 102.83
N ARG A 325 -71.45 51.53 102.30
CA ARG A 325 -71.43 52.84 102.96
C ARG A 325 -72.84 53.41 103.19
N ARG A 326 -73.74 53.29 102.21
CA ARG A 326 -75.15 53.72 102.38
C ARG A 326 -75.86 52.90 103.45
N LEU A 327 -75.68 51.58 103.45
CA LEU A 327 -76.23 50.69 104.47
C LEU A 327 -75.67 51.04 105.85
N GLN A 328 -74.36 51.29 105.96
CA GLN A 328 -73.69 51.73 107.18
C GLN A 328 -74.29 53.06 107.66
N THR A 329 -74.47 54.06 106.79
CA THR A 329 -75.06 55.36 107.18
C THR A 329 -76.53 55.26 107.57
N GLU A 330 -77.33 54.40 106.94
CA GLU A 330 -78.71 54.17 107.36
C GLU A 330 -78.78 53.33 108.66
N LEU A 331 -77.85 52.39 108.88
CA LEU A 331 -77.73 51.67 110.16
C LEU A 331 -77.29 52.61 111.29
N ASP A 332 -76.35 53.51 111.05
CA ASP A 332 -75.91 54.50 112.04
C ASP A 332 -76.98 55.59 112.26
N ARG A 333 -77.76 55.94 111.23
CA ARG A 333 -78.96 56.77 111.36
C ARG A 333 -80.05 56.07 112.17
N ILE A 334 -80.33 54.79 111.91
CA ILE A 334 -81.29 54.00 112.70
C ILE A 334 -80.79 53.85 114.14
N ARG A 335 -79.50 53.59 114.37
CA ARG A 335 -78.89 53.59 115.71
C ARG A 335 -79.13 54.92 116.41
N LEU A 336 -78.75 56.04 115.79
CA LEU A 336 -78.95 57.37 116.36
C LEU A 336 -80.45 57.67 116.58
N GLN A 337 -81.34 57.28 115.66
CA GLN A 337 -82.78 57.39 115.85
C GLN A 337 -83.23 56.56 117.05
N THR A 338 -82.85 55.29 117.17
CA THR A 338 -83.17 54.43 118.32
C THR A 338 -82.54 54.92 119.62
N GLU A 339 -81.36 55.54 119.60
CA GLU A 339 -80.75 56.18 120.77
C GLU A 339 -81.55 57.42 121.18
N THR A 340 -81.91 58.30 120.24
CA THR A 340 -82.77 59.46 120.53
C THR A 340 -84.19 59.04 120.91
N GLU A 341 -84.70 57.91 120.43
CA GLU A 341 -85.98 57.32 120.84
C GLU A 341 -85.88 56.64 122.20
N LEU A 342 -84.75 56.03 122.57
CA LEU A 342 -84.49 55.52 123.91
C LEU A 342 -84.26 56.65 124.92
N GLU A 343 -83.62 57.75 124.53
CA GLU A 343 -83.51 58.97 125.33
C GLU A 343 -84.88 59.63 125.48
N LYS A 344 -85.65 59.75 124.39
CA LYS A 344 -87.05 60.18 124.45
C LYS A 344 -87.84 59.26 125.38
N LEU A 345 -87.82 57.94 125.19
CA LEU A 345 -88.51 56.98 126.07
C LEU A 345 -88.03 57.04 127.52
N ARG A 346 -86.75 57.32 127.81
CA ARG A 346 -86.29 57.59 129.19
C ARG A 346 -86.87 58.91 129.72
N SER A 347 -86.87 59.96 128.89
CA SER A 347 -87.45 61.26 129.23
C SER A 347 -88.98 61.22 129.33
N ASP A 348 -89.65 60.37 128.55
CA ASP A 348 -91.09 60.14 128.48
C ASP A 348 -91.53 59.16 129.55
N THR A 349 -90.68 58.22 129.98
CA THR A 349 -90.92 57.40 131.19
C THR A 349 -90.79 58.29 132.43
N LYS A 350 -89.78 59.17 132.47
CA LYS A 350 -89.67 60.19 133.52
C LYS A 350 -90.86 61.15 133.51
N GLN A 351 -91.20 61.71 132.33
CA GLN A 351 -92.39 62.52 132.14
C GLN A 351 -93.67 61.71 132.31
N SER A 352 -93.68 60.38 132.21
CA SER A 352 -94.84 59.53 132.49
C SER A 352 -95.02 59.35 133.98
N TYR A 353 -93.95 59.22 134.77
CA TYR A 353 -94.07 59.29 136.23
C TYR A 353 -94.52 60.70 136.70
N GLU A 354 -94.09 61.76 136.01
CA GLU A 354 -94.53 63.14 136.26
C GLU A 354 -95.97 63.40 135.74
N ARG A 355 -96.35 62.82 134.59
CA ARG A 355 -97.68 62.94 133.96
C ARG A 355 -98.70 62.00 134.56
N GLU A 356 -98.38 60.83 135.08
CA GLU A 356 -99.32 59.94 135.79
C GLU A 356 -99.82 60.62 137.08
N ASN A 357 -98.97 61.48 137.67
CA ASN A 357 -99.35 62.42 138.72
C ASN A 357 -100.25 63.60 138.25
N GLN A 358 -100.39 63.84 136.94
CA GLN A 358 -101.20 64.91 136.33
C GLN A 358 -102.39 64.41 135.49
N THR A 359 -102.35 63.23 134.87
CA THR A 359 -103.43 62.64 134.06
C THR A 359 -104.51 61.99 134.92
N LEU A 360 -104.24 61.76 136.20
CA LEU A 360 -105.27 61.61 137.23
C LEU A 360 -106.12 62.89 137.43
N ARG A 361 -105.79 64.03 136.80
CA ARG A 361 -106.54 65.29 136.91
C ARG A 361 -107.22 65.76 135.62
N GLU A 362 -106.72 65.42 134.43
CA GLU A 362 -107.10 66.15 133.19
C GLU A 362 -107.56 65.29 131.98
N ALA A 363 -107.74 63.97 132.13
CA ALA A 363 -108.28 63.11 131.05
C ALA A 363 -109.82 63.07 131.01
N ARG A 364 -110.50 64.20 130.73
CA ARG A 364 -111.99 64.31 130.75
C ARG A 364 -112.66 64.97 129.50
N GLN A 365 -112.07 64.89 128.30
CA GLN A 365 -112.65 65.18 126.95
C GLN A 365 -111.50 65.00 125.91
N ILE A 366 -111.46 64.09 124.90
CA ILE A 366 -112.40 63.68 123.82
C ILE A 366 -112.66 64.88 122.85
N ALA A 367 -112.18 64.98 121.58
CA ALA A 367 -112.35 64.20 120.32
C ALA A 367 -113.67 64.52 119.54
N GLU A 368 -113.90 64.32 118.22
CA GLU A 368 -113.33 63.41 117.16
C GLU A 368 -113.15 64.08 115.74
N HIS A 369 -113.66 63.49 114.63
CA HIS A 369 -113.57 63.83 113.18
C HIS A 369 -112.22 63.55 112.42
N ASP A 370 -112.15 63.25 111.10
CA ASP A 370 -113.15 63.05 110.01
C ASP A 370 -112.68 62.01 108.91
N PRO A 371 -113.54 61.35 108.10
CA PRO A 371 -113.09 60.29 107.15
C PRO A 371 -113.45 60.34 105.63
N GLU A 372 -114.33 61.21 105.10
CA GLU A 372 -114.98 60.90 103.79
C GLU A 372 -114.18 61.18 102.49
N GLN A 373 -113.21 62.09 102.48
CA GLN A 373 -112.50 62.50 101.24
C GLN A 373 -111.64 61.40 100.59
N ARG A 374 -111.28 60.35 101.32
CA ARG A 374 -110.23 59.40 100.92
C ARG A 374 -110.67 58.36 99.88
N CYS A 375 -111.98 58.19 99.68
CA CYS A 375 -112.52 57.11 98.84
C CYS A 375 -112.56 57.44 97.33
N SER A 376 -112.60 58.71 96.92
CA SER A 376 -112.73 59.08 95.50
C SER A 376 -111.43 58.97 94.71
N MET A 377 -110.29 59.36 95.30
CA MET A 377 -108.98 59.34 94.65
C MET A 377 -108.56 57.94 94.20
N LEU A 378 -108.77 56.93 95.06
CA LEU A 378 -108.38 55.53 94.81
C LEU A 378 -109.05 54.94 93.56
N THR A 379 -110.25 55.40 93.20
CA THR A 379 -110.96 54.92 92.00
C THR A 379 -110.46 55.47 90.67
N GLU A 380 -109.80 56.64 90.66
CA GLU A 380 -109.21 57.19 89.43
C GLU A 380 -107.82 56.61 89.15
N GLU A 381 -107.02 56.37 90.20
CA GLU A 381 -105.69 55.75 90.09
C GLU A 381 -105.75 54.34 89.48
N LEU A 382 -106.73 53.52 89.87
CA LEU A 382 -106.91 52.17 89.34
C LEU A 382 -107.16 52.16 87.82
N ARG A 383 -108.04 53.05 87.31
CA ARG A 383 -108.35 53.13 85.87
C ARG A 383 -107.16 53.53 85.02
N HIS A 384 -106.29 54.42 85.53
CA HIS A 384 -105.06 54.79 84.82
C HIS A 384 -104.05 53.63 84.80
N LEU A 385 -104.00 52.83 85.87
CA LEU A 385 -103.14 51.65 85.95
C LEU A 385 -103.55 50.56 84.96
N GLU A 386 -104.85 50.26 84.86
CA GLU A 386 -105.41 49.30 83.91
C GLU A 386 -105.04 49.66 82.46
N ALA A 387 -105.30 50.90 82.02
CA ALA A 387 -104.98 51.36 80.67
C ALA A 387 -103.47 51.30 80.35
N SER A 388 -102.60 51.56 81.34
CA SER A 388 -101.15 51.44 81.17
C SER A 388 -100.66 50.00 81.06
N ILE A 389 -101.37 49.02 81.65
CA ILE A 389 -101.03 47.60 81.57
C ILE A 389 -101.46 47.04 80.20
N ASP A 390 -102.67 47.37 79.73
CA ASP A 390 -103.17 46.95 78.43
C ASP A 390 -102.28 47.45 77.27
N GLY A 391 -101.79 48.69 77.35
CA GLY A 391 -100.83 49.24 76.38
C GLY A 391 -99.55 48.40 76.27
N ARG A 392 -98.92 48.09 77.42
CA ARG A 392 -97.68 47.29 77.47
C ARG A 392 -97.91 45.84 77.05
N LEU A 393 -99.05 45.24 77.40
CA LEU A 393 -99.41 43.89 76.96
C LEU A 393 -99.54 43.82 75.43
N SER A 394 -100.13 44.84 74.81
CA SER A 394 -100.23 44.95 73.34
C SER A 394 -98.85 45.10 72.68
N GLU A 395 -97.96 45.93 73.24
CA GLU A 395 -96.58 46.08 72.75
C GLU A 395 -95.81 44.76 72.80
N PHE A 396 -95.76 44.08 73.95
CA PHE A 396 -95.10 42.78 74.08
C PHE A 396 -95.72 41.70 73.19
N GLN A 397 -97.04 41.71 72.99
CA GLN A 397 -97.70 40.77 72.09
C GLN A 397 -97.30 41.00 70.62
N ASN A 398 -97.11 42.25 70.20
CA ASN A 398 -96.66 42.58 68.85
C ASN A 398 -95.16 42.27 68.66
N GLU A 399 -94.31 42.55 69.64
CA GLU A 399 -92.89 42.16 69.60
C GLU A 399 -92.73 40.64 69.53
N ALA A 400 -93.48 39.88 70.34
CA ALA A 400 -93.49 38.42 70.31
C ALA A 400 -93.89 37.89 68.92
N ARG A 401 -94.89 38.49 68.25
CA ARG A 401 -95.29 38.14 66.88
C ARG A 401 -94.19 38.39 65.86
N VAL A 402 -93.48 39.52 65.95
CA VAL A 402 -92.33 39.81 65.08
C VAL A 402 -91.23 38.77 65.30
N LYS A 403 -90.94 38.40 66.56
CA LYS A 403 -89.95 37.37 66.88
C LYS A 403 -90.34 35.98 66.39
N THR A 404 -91.62 35.61 66.38
CA THR A 404 -92.06 34.37 65.73
C THR A 404 -91.82 34.40 64.22
N PHE A 405 -92.16 35.49 63.52
CA PHE A 405 -91.90 35.59 62.07
C PHE A 405 -90.40 35.61 61.70
N GLU A 406 -89.55 36.24 62.51
CA GLU A 406 -88.09 36.18 62.34
C GLU A 406 -87.55 34.76 62.53
N LEU A 407 -88.07 34.04 63.53
CA LEU A 407 -87.70 32.66 63.83
C LEU A 407 -88.13 31.69 62.73
N ASP A 408 -89.38 31.78 62.25
CA ASP A 408 -89.89 30.96 61.14
C ASP A 408 -89.07 31.17 59.86
N ARG A 409 -88.71 32.43 59.56
CA ARG A 409 -87.84 32.78 58.42
C ARG A 409 -86.43 32.19 58.58
N LEU A 410 -85.85 32.24 59.77
CA LEU A 410 -84.54 31.65 60.05
C LEU A 410 -84.57 30.11 59.95
N GLN A 411 -85.64 29.47 60.44
CA GLN A 411 -85.84 28.03 60.29
C GLN A 411 -85.90 27.61 58.82
N LEU A 412 -86.67 28.31 57.98
CA LEU A 412 -86.77 28.01 56.55
C LEU A 412 -85.41 28.11 55.84
N ILE A 413 -84.63 29.17 56.11
CA ILE A 413 -83.28 29.34 55.55
C ILE A 413 -82.33 28.24 56.08
N HIS A 414 -82.44 27.86 57.35
CA HIS A 414 -81.65 26.77 57.92
C HIS A 414 -81.96 25.44 57.24
N GLU A 415 -83.24 25.10 57.06
CA GLU A 415 -83.65 23.91 56.34
C GLU A 415 -83.16 23.88 54.88
N GLU A 416 -83.24 25.00 54.16
CA GLU A 416 -82.73 25.08 52.78
C GLU A 416 -81.21 24.90 52.71
N THR A 417 -80.46 25.52 53.64
CA THR A 417 -79.00 25.37 53.70
C THR A 417 -78.57 23.96 54.08
N CYS A 418 -79.25 23.30 55.02
CA CYS A 418 -79.05 21.87 55.33
C CYS A 418 -79.33 20.98 54.11
N LYS A 419 -80.48 21.13 53.44
CA LYS A 419 -80.82 20.36 52.23
C LYS A 419 -79.81 20.57 51.09
N ASN A 420 -79.23 21.76 50.96
CA ASN A 420 -78.19 22.04 49.97
C ASN A 420 -76.82 21.47 50.36
N LEU A 421 -76.48 21.42 51.65
CA LEU A 421 -75.28 20.76 52.15
C LEU A 421 -75.36 19.24 51.92
N GLU A 422 -76.46 18.59 52.29
CA GLU A 422 -76.71 17.16 52.07
C GLU A 422 -76.59 16.78 50.58
N ARG A 423 -77.21 17.57 49.69
CA ARG A 423 -77.08 17.39 48.22
C ARG A 423 -75.63 17.49 47.76
N SER A 424 -74.85 18.41 48.32
CA SER A 424 -73.45 18.63 47.96
C SER A 424 -72.55 17.49 48.45
N GLN A 425 -72.77 17.02 49.69
CA GLN A 425 -72.09 15.85 50.26
C GLN A 425 -72.38 14.59 49.43
N LEU A 426 -73.64 14.33 49.10
CA LEU A 426 -74.05 13.18 48.29
C LEU A 426 -73.50 13.24 46.85
N ASN A 427 -73.31 14.42 46.28
CA ASN A 427 -72.63 14.59 44.99
C ASN A 427 -71.12 14.33 45.10
N LEU A 428 -70.48 14.75 46.21
CA LEU A 428 -69.06 14.51 46.47
C LEU A 428 -68.80 13.00 46.68
N GLU A 429 -69.64 12.30 47.45
CA GLU A 429 -69.57 10.83 47.57
C GLU A 429 -69.69 10.12 46.22
N LYS A 430 -70.64 10.54 45.37
CA LYS A 430 -70.80 10.00 44.01
C LYS A 430 -69.56 10.25 43.14
N ALA A 431 -68.90 11.39 43.31
CA ALA A 431 -67.66 11.69 42.59
C ALA A 431 -66.49 10.83 43.11
N MET A 432 -66.34 10.66 44.42
CA MET A 432 -65.33 9.77 45.02
C MET A 432 -65.48 8.33 44.54
N ARG A 433 -66.69 7.75 44.62
CA ARG A 433 -66.94 6.38 44.14
C ARG A 433 -66.66 6.20 42.65
N LYS A 434 -66.89 7.23 41.82
CA LYS A 434 -66.50 7.20 40.39
C LYS A 434 -64.98 7.20 40.21
N ILE A 435 -64.25 8.00 40.99
CA ILE A 435 -62.78 8.04 40.96
C ILE A 435 -62.20 6.70 41.42
N GLU A 436 -62.76 6.09 42.47
CA GLU A 436 -62.38 4.75 42.94
C GLU A 436 -62.56 3.69 41.83
N ILE A 437 -63.73 3.65 41.19
CA ILE A 437 -64.01 2.73 40.06
C ILE A 437 -63.03 2.95 38.91
N PHE A 438 -62.83 4.20 38.46
CA PHE A 438 -61.88 4.49 37.38
C PHE A 438 -60.42 4.17 37.76
N SER A 439 -60.05 4.27 39.04
CA SER A 439 -58.71 3.90 39.52
C SER A 439 -58.50 2.38 39.48
N LEU A 440 -59.54 1.59 39.80
CA LEU A 440 -59.53 0.13 39.66
C LEU A 440 -59.50 -0.28 38.18
N ASP A 441 -60.40 0.25 37.36
CA ASP A 441 -60.47 -0.02 35.91
C ASP A 441 -59.14 0.32 35.21
N TYR A 442 -58.51 1.43 35.56
CA TYR A 442 -57.20 1.83 35.02
C TYR A 442 -56.10 0.85 35.45
N SER A 443 -56.09 0.42 36.71
CA SER A 443 -55.10 -0.53 37.23
C SER A 443 -55.23 -1.89 36.56
N ASP A 444 -56.46 -2.38 36.36
CA ASP A 444 -56.75 -3.62 35.65
C ASP A 444 -56.38 -3.53 34.16
N LEU A 445 -56.66 -2.39 33.51
CA LEU A 445 -56.27 -2.15 32.12
C LEU A 445 -54.74 -2.09 31.96
N GLN A 446 -54.05 -1.40 32.87
CA GLN A 446 -52.59 -1.32 32.90
C GLN A 446 -51.98 -2.72 33.10
N LYS A 447 -52.54 -3.53 34.00
CA LYS A 447 -52.12 -4.92 34.21
C LYS A 447 -52.28 -5.76 32.95
N ARG A 448 -53.48 -5.76 32.33
CA ARG A 448 -53.74 -6.50 31.07
C ARG A 448 -52.83 -6.04 29.91
N SER A 449 -52.54 -4.74 29.83
CA SER A 449 -51.61 -4.18 28.85
C SER A 449 -50.18 -4.70 29.08
N SER A 450 -49.72 -4.71 30.33
CA SER A 450 -48.39 -5.24 30.69
C SER A 450 -48.27 -6.75 30.48
N GLU A 451 -49.33 -7.51 30.77
CA GLU A 451 -49.40 -8.95 30.48
C GLU A 451 -49.29 -9.20 28.98
N ARG A 452 -50.06 -8.47 28.16
CA ARG A 452 -50.01 -8.62 26.69
C ARG A 452 -48.68 -8.16 26.09
N GLU A 453 -48.05 -7.13 26.64
CA GLU A 453 -46.70 -6.71 26.22
C GLU A 453 -45.65 -7.78 26.54
N MET A 454 -45.76 -8.46 27.69
CA MET A 454 -44.87 -9.56 28.06
C MET A 454 -45.07 -10.79 27.16
N GLU A 455 -46.31 -11.16 26.85
CA GLU A 455 -46.64 -12.21 25.88
C GLU A 455 -46.00 -11.92 24.50
N LEU A 456 -46.24 -10.73 23.95
CA LEU A 456 -45.70 -10.32 22.65
C LEU A 456 -44.16 -10.29 22.62
N LYS A 457 -43.51 -9.88 23.73
CA LYS A 457 -42.04 -9.95 23.86
C LYS A 457 -41.54 -11.40 23.88
N SER A 458 -42.27 -12.32 24.53
CA SER A 458 -41.94 -13.75 24.53
C SER A 458 -42.11 -14.35 23.13
N GLU A 459 -43.25 -14.14 22.48
CA GLU A 459 -43.51 -14.60 21.10
C GLU A 459 -42.42 -14.09 20.13
N LEU A 460 -42.04 -12.81 20.24
CA LEU A 460 -41.01 -12.20 19.41
C LEU A 460 -39.60 -12.77 19.69
N GLN A 461 -39.31 -13.16 20.94
CA GLN A 461 -38.06 -13.84 21.28
C GLN A 461 -38.03 -15.30 20.77
N ASP A 462 -39.16 -16.01 20.83
CA ASP A 462 -39.31 -17.35 20.26
C ASP A 462 -39.17 -17.33 18.73
N VAL A 463 -39.73 -16.33 18.05
CA VAL A 463 -39.54 -16.16 16.60
C VAL A 463 -38.09 -15.81 16.27
N LYS A 464 -37.42 -14.95 17.06
CA LYS A 464 -35.99 -14.63 16.87
C LYS A 464 -35.08 -15.85 17.06
N THR A 465 -35.30 -16.65 18.09
CA THR A 465 -34.49 -17.85 18.35
C THR A 465 -34.71 -18.91 17.26
N ARG A 466 -35.95 -19.11 16.79
CA ARG A 466 -36.25 -19.96 15.62
C ARG A 466 -35.58 -19.44 14.34
N LEU A 467 -35.63 -18.13 14.08
CA LEU A 467 -34.96 -17.53 12.92
C LEU A 467 -33.44 -17.72 12.99
N GLY A 468 -32.82 -17.49 14.15
CA GLY A 468 -31.39 -17.73 14.35
C GLY A 468 -31.00 -19.20 14.14
N ALA A 469 -31.84 -20.14 14.58
CA ALA A 469 -31.63 -21.57 14.31
C ALA A 469 -31.73 -21.91 12.81
N TYR A 470 -32.67 -21.31 12.07
CA TYR A 470 -32.75 -21.47 10.61
C TYR A 470 -31.54 -20.86 9.89
N GLN A 471 -31.08 -19.66 10.30
CA GLN A 471 -29.90 -19.02 9.72
C GLN A 471 -28.61 -19.81 9.98
N HIS A 472 -28.46 -20.37 11.18
CA HIS A 472 -27.32 -21.24 11.50
C HIS A 472 -27.36 -22.53 10.66
N MET A 473 -28.53 -23.14 10.50
CA MET A 473 -28.71 -24.32 9.65
C MET A 473 -28.42 -24.01 8.18
N GLU A 474 -28.81 -22.83 7.68
CA GLU A 474 -28.51 -22.35 6.33
C GLU A 474 -26.99 -22.19 6.11
N GLN A 475 -26.26 -21.61 7.07
CA GLN A 475 -24.79 -21.51 7.03
C GLN A 475 -24.13 -22.90 7.01
N GLU A 476 -24.57 -23.83 7.87
CA GLU A 476 -24.09 -25.22 7.84
C GLU A 476 -24.37 -25.88 6.49
N MET A 477 -25.55 -25.65 5.90
CA MET A 477 -25.89 -26.17 4.57
C MET A 477 -24.94 -25.62 3.49
N ASP A 478 -24.61 -24.34 3.51
CA ASP A 478 -23.70 -23.71 2.54
C ASP A 478 -22.26 -24.26 2.65
N ASP A 479 -21.75 -24.42 3.88
CA ASP A 479 -20.43 -25.03 4.13
C ASP A 479 -20.38 -26.48 3.62
N ILE A 480 -21.44 -27.25 3.83
CA ILE A 480 -21.57 -28.63 3.35
C ILE A 480 -21.65 -28.68 1.82
N VAL A 481 -22.36 -27.74 1.18
CA VAL A 481 -22.37 -27.60 -0.29
C VAL A 481 -20.97 -27.34 -0.81
N LEU A 482 -20.23 -26.41 -0.18
CA LEU A 482 -18.88 -26.04 -0.57
C LEU A 482 -17.92 -27.24 -0.45
N GLN A 483 -17.96 -27.97 0.67
CA GLN A 483 -17.13 -29.16 0.87
C GLN A 483 -17.47 -30.27 -0.14
N ALA A 484 -18.75 -30.60 -0.32
CA ALA A 484 -19.20 -31.61 -1.29
C ALA A 484 -18.90 -31.22 -2.75
N ALA A 485 -18.75 -29.92 -3.04
CA ALA A 485 -18.37 -29.40 -4.35
C ALA A 485 -16.86 -29.37 -4.61
N GLN A 486 -16.02 -29.42 -3.57
CA GLN A 486 -14.56 -29.52 -3.70
C GLN A 486 -14.07 -30.96 -3.92
N VAL A 487 -14.80 -31.94 -3.38
CA VAL A 487 -14.55 -33.38 -3.63
C VAL A 487 -14.82 -33.68 -5.11
N GLU A 488 -13.98 -34.50 -5.75
CA GLU A 488 -14.14 -34.81 -7.19
C GLU A 488 -15.08 -36.01 -7.44
N ASP A 489 -15.01 -37.07 -6.63
CA ASP A 489 -15.93 -38.22 -6.73
C ASP A 489 -17.35 -37.84 -6.27
N ASP A 490 -18.36 -38.23 -7.05
CA ASP A 490 -19.78 -38.05 -6.70
C ASP A 490 -20.21 -38.94 -5.52
N ASN A 491 -19.63 -40.15 -5.40
CA ASN A 491 -19.96 -41.07 -4.31
C ASN A 491 -19.42 -40.56 -2.97
N GLU A 492 -18.20 -40.02 -2.98
CA GLU A 492 -17.54 -39.48 -1.79
C GLU A 492 -18.22 -38.17 -1.33
N ALA A 493 -18.69 -37.32 -2.26
CA ALA A 493 -19.52 -36.17 -1.91
C ALA A 493 -20.93 -36.55 -1.42
N GLU A 494 -21.53 -37.62 -1.95
CA GLU A 494 -22.79 -38.15 -1.40
C GLU A 494 -22.59 -38.70 0.02
N ARG A 495 -21.39 -39.20 0.37
CA ARG A 495 -21.00 -39.51 1.76
C ARG A 495 -20.79 -38.27 2.62
N VAL A 496 -20.12 -37.22 2.13
CA VAL A 496 -19.96 -35.95 2.86
C VAL A 496 -21.32 -35.36 3.22
N LEU A 497 -22.25 -35.31 2.26
CA LEU A 497 -23.64 -34.92 2.53
C LEU A 497 -24.28 -35.83 3.60
N PHE A 498 -24.07 -37.15 3.51
CA PHE A 498 -24.62 -38.12 4.46
C PHE A 498 -24.05 -37.98 5.89
N SER A 499 -22.75 -37.67 6.05
CA SER A 499 -22.09 -37.54 7.36
C SER A 499 -22.60 -36.37 8.18
N TYR A 500 -23.09 -35.31 7.53
CA TYR A 500 -23.79 -34.20 8.16
C TYR A 500 -25.31 -34.44 8.29
N GLY A 501 -25.78 -35.69 8.20
CA GLY A 501 -27.16 -36.07 8.51
C GLY A 501 -28.20 -35.92 7.39
N PHE A 502 -27.80 -35.42 6.20
CA PHE A 502 -28.73 -35.24 5.06
C PHE A 502 -29.32 -36.56 4.53
N GLY A 503 -28.73 -37.69 4.91
CA GLY A 503 -29.20 -39.01 4.55
C GLY A 503 -30.51 -39.44 5.21
N ALA A 504 -30.80 -38.96 6.42
CA ALA A 504 -31.80 -39.57 7.32
C ALA A 504 -33.05 -38.72 7.58
N ASN A 505 -32.90 -37.41 7.82
CA ASN A 505 -33.95 -36.59 8.45
C ASN A 505 -34.51 -35.45 7.58
N ILE A 506 -34.18 -35.39 6.28
CA ILE A 506 -34.54 -34.27 5.40
C ILE A 506 -35.59 -34.69 4.36
N PRO A 507 -36.67 -33.91 4.14
CA PRO A 507 -37.67 -34.18 3.10
C PRO A 507 -37.04 -34.33 1.71
N THR A 508 -37.55 -35.27 0.92
CA THR A 508 -37.01 -35.63 -0.40
C THR A 508 -36.85 -34.44 -1.35
N SER A 509 -37.77 -33.47 -1.31
CA SER A 509 -37.68 -32.22 -2.08
C SER A 509 -36.41 -31.41 -1.75
N SER A 510 -36.09 -31.25 -0.46
CA SER A 510 -34.89 -30.54 -0.01
C SER A 510 -33.61 -31.32 -0.33
N LYS A 511 -33.64 -32.66 -0.25
CA LYS A 511 -32.53 -33.52 -0.70
C LYS A 511 -32.25 -33.34 -2.20
N HIS A 512 -33.28 -33.26 -3.04
CA HIS A 512 -33.11 -33.00 -4.48
C HIS A 512 -32.57 -31.59 -4.76
N ARG A 513 -33.09 -30.56 -4.10
CA ARG A 513 -32.56 -29.18 -4.22
C ARG A 513 -31.10 -29.12 -3.79
N MET A 514 -30.73 -29.77 -2.69
CA MET A 514 -29.35 -29.83 -2.21
C MET A 514 -28.40 -30.49 -3.21
N LYS A 515 -28.78 -31.64 -3.80
CA LYS A 515 -27.98 -32.31 -4.85
C LYS A 515 -27.80 -31.41 -6.08
N GLN A 516 -28.81 -30.62 -6.45
CA GLN A 516 -28.70 -29.62 -7.52
C GLN A 516 -27.76 -28.46 -7.15
N SER A 517 -27.83 -27.93 -5.92
CA SER A 517 -26.89 -26.90 -5.42
C SER A 517 -25.44 -27.37 -5.48
N VAL A 518 -25.14 -28.60 -5.03
CA VAL A 518 -23.79 -29.18 -5.11
C VAL A 518 -23.33 -29.34 -6.55
N GLN A 519 -24.19 -29.81 -7.46
CA GLN A 519 -23.86 -29.93 -8.89
C GLN A 519 -23.59 -28.57 -9.55
N LEU A 520 -24.35 -27.54 -9.19
CA LEU A 520 -24.12 -26.17 -9.65
C LEU A 520 -22.81 -25.61 -9.10
N ALA A 521 -22.54 -25.78 -7.80
CA ALA A 521 -21.29 -25.36 -7.17
C ALA A 521 -20.07 -26.04 -7.82
N ARG A 522 -20.11 -27.37 -8.04
CA ARG A 522 -19.06 -28.11 -8.80
C ARG A 522 -18.83 -27.52 -10.18
N ARG A 523 -19.91 -27.20 -10.91
CA ARG A 523 -19.81 -26.62 -12.26
C ARG A 523 -19.19 -25.22 -12.24
N VAL A 524 -19.56 -24.37 -11.28
CA VAL A 524 -18.97 -23.03 -11.11
C VAL A 524 -17.49 -23.14 -10.77
N LEU A 525 -17.13 -23.97 -9.78
CA LEU A 525 -15.74 -24.16 -9.33
C LEU A 525 -14.84 -24.70 -10.46
N ASN A 526 -15.35 -25.60 -11.30
CA ASN A 526 -14.65 -26.06 -12.50
C ASN A 526 -14.50 -24.97 -13.57
N LEU A 527 -15.52 -24.13 -13.79
CA LEU A 527 -15.41 -22.98 -14.70
C LEU A 527 -14.42 -21.93 -14.19
N GLU A 528 -14.34 -21.72 -12.88
CA GLU A 528 -13.35 -20.83 -12.24
C GLU A 528 -11.91 -21.36 -12.37
N LYS A 529 -11.69 -22.66 -12.14
CA LYS A 529 -10.40 -23.34 -12.42
C LYS A 529 -9.97 -23.17 -13.88
N ILE A 530 -10.90 -23.35 -14.83
CA ILE A 530 -10.62 -23.16 -16.26
C ILE A 530 -10.32 -21.69 -16.56
N ASN A 531 -11.12 -20.75 -16.08
CA ASN A 531 -10.95 -19.32 -16.34
C ASN A 531 -9.61 -18.79 -15.78
N THR A 532 -9.25 -19.17 -14.55
CA THR A 532 -7.94 -18.82 -13.96
C THR A 532 -6.76 -19.42 -14.75
N SER A 533 -6.87 -20.67 -15.24
CA SER A 533 -5.85 -21.25 -16.11
C SER A 533 -5.70 -20.51 -17.44
N LEU A 534 -6.82 -20.12 -18.07
CA LEU A 534 -6.83 -19.37 -19.33
C LEU A 534 -6.27 -17.96 -19.16
N GLN A 535 -6.56 -17.28 -18.05
CA GLN A 535 -5.97 -15.98 -17.72
C GLN A 535 -4.45 -16.05 -17.52
N ALA A 536 -3.95 -17.10 -16.85
CA ALA A 536 -2.52 -17.31 -16.70
C ALA A 536 -1.82 -17.58 -18.05
N ASP A 537 -2.45 -18.34 -18.95
CA ASP A 537 -1.92 -18.56 -20.29
C ASP A 537 -2.01 -17.31 -21.19
N ILE A 538 -3.05 -16.48 -21.06
CA ILE A 538 -3.12 -15.16 -21.72
C ILE A 538 -1.94 -14.28 -21.27
N GLN A 539 -1.67 -14.19 -19.97
CA GLN A 539 -0.54 -13.40 -19.44
C GLN A 539 0.81 -13.90 -20.00
N ARG A 540 1.04 -15.22 -20.02
CA ARG A 540 2.24 -15.82 -20.63
C ARG A 540 2.36 -15.48 -22.12
N ARG A 541 1.26 -15.50 -22.87
CA ARG A 541 1.24 -15.15 -24.30
C ARG A 541 1.52 -13.66 -24.51
N GLU A 542 1.01 -12.77 -23.66
CA GLU A 542 1.36 -11.36 -23.70
C GLU A 542 2.85 -11.12 -23.41
N GLU A 543 3.42 -11.79 -22.41
CA GLU A 543 4.85 -11.69 -22.09
C GLU A 543 5.72 -12.20 -23.26
N GLN A 544 5.37 -13.34 -23.85
CA GLN A 544 6.03 -13.84 -25.07
C GLN A 544 5.92 -12.83 -26.22
N THR A 545 4.76 -12.20 -26.41
CA THR A 545 4.54 -11.18 -27.45
C THR A 545 5.38 -9.93 -27.22
N LYS A 546 5.48 -9.47 -25.95
CA LYS A 546 6.34 -8.35 -25.54
C LYS A 546 7.82 -8.67 -25.77
N GLN A 547 8.27 -9.89 -25.46
CA GLN A 547 9.65 -10.35 -25.72
C GLN A 547 9.97 -10.46 -27.23
N MET A 548 9.04 -10.99 -28.03
CA MET A 548 9.22 -11.05 -29.49
C MET A 548 9.23 -9.64 -30.11
N ALA A 549 8.42 -8.71 -29.60
CA ALA A 549 8.42 -7.32 -30.04
C ALA A 549 9.73 -6.58 -29.70
N THR A 550 10.33 -6.80 -28.52
CA THR A 550 11.65 -6.21 -28.20
C THR A 550 12.78 -6.84 -29.00
N GLN A 551 12.74 -8.16 -29.25
CA GLN A 551 13.68 -8.81 -30.16
C GLN A 551 13.57 -8.26 -31.59
N LEU A 552 12.35 -8.10 -32.12
CA LEU A 552 12.10 -7.50 -33.43
C LEU A 552 12.63 -6.05 -33.51
N SER A 553 12.38 -5.24 -32.48
CA SER A 553 12.89 -3.87 -32.38
C SER A 553 14.41 -3.82 -32.40
N ASN A 554 15.07 -4.69 -31.62
CA ASN A 554 16.53 -4.79 -31.59
C ASN A 554 17.10 -5.26 -32.95
N SER A 555 16.49 -6.26 -33.58
CA SER A 555 16.88 -6.74 -34.92
C SER A 555 16.70 -5.67 -36.00
N ASN A 556 15.61 -4.89 -35.94
CA ASN A 556 15.39 -3.76 -36.83
C ASN A 556 16.43 -2.66 -36.62
N ARG A 557 16.81 -2.34 -35.36
CA ARG A 557 17.85 -1.36 -35.06
C ARG A 557 19.23 -1.79 -35.59
N LEU A 558 19.59 -3.06 -35.38
CA LEU A 558 20.79 -3.67 -35.98
C LEU A 558 20.78 -3.63 -37.51
N LEU A 559 19.62 -3.82 -38.13
CA LEU A 559 19.45 -3.73 -39.59
C LEU A 559 19.56 -2.28 -40.10
N GLU A 560 19.08 -1.29 -39.33
CA GLU A 560 19.26 0.14 -39.64
C GLU A 560 20.72 0.58 -39.48
N GLU A 561 21.38 0.20 -38.39
CA GLU A 561 22.83 0.40 -38.17
C GLU A 561 23.64 -0.21 -39.32
N SER A 562 23.32 -1.44 -39.75
CA SER A 562 23.95 -2.10 -40.90
C SER A 562 23.67 -1.42 -42.26
N LYS A 563 22.62 -0.62 -42.38
CA LYS A 563 22.28 0.09 -43.63
C LYS A 563 22.96 1.45 -43.77
N GLN A 564 23.53 2.02 -42.70
CA GLN A 564 24.11 3.37 -42.73
C GLN A 564 25.23 3.59 -43.79
N PRO A 565 26.15 2.63 -44.04
CA PRO A 565 27.14 2.79 -45.12
C PRO A 565 26.49 2.81 -46.51
N TYR A 566 25.45 2.00 -46.71
CA TYR A 566 24.72 1.92 -47.97
C TYR A 566 23.80 3.12 -48.19
N SER A 567 23.14 3.65 -47.15
CA SER A 567 22.29 4.84 -47.28
C SER A 567 23.11 6.08 -47.66
N PHE A 568 24.28 6.27 -47.05
CA PHE A 568 25.18 7.37 -47.40
C PHE A 568 25.71 7.25 -48.84
N LEU A 569 26.00 6.03 -49.29
CA LEU A 569 26.40 5.77 -50.68
C LEU A 569 25.25 6.02 -51.68
N ILE A 570 24.02 5.64 -51.32
CA ILE A 570 22.81 5.90 -52.14
C ILE A 570 22.51 7.40 -52.21
N GLU A 571 22.66 8.16 -51.12
CA GLU A 571 22.55 9.63 -51.16
C GLU A 571 23.66 10.28 -51.98
N SER A 572 24.89 9.76 -51.92
CA SER A 572 26.00 10.20 -52.78
C SER A 572 25.75 9.90 -54.27
N MET A 573 25.11 8.78 -54.60
CA MET A 573 24.68 8.48 -55.97
C MET A 573 23.56 9.43 -56.40
N ARG A 574 22.48 9.57 -55.61
CA ARG A 574 21.37 10.48 -55.92
C ARG A 574 21.79 11.93 -56.15
N LYS A 575 22.76 12.44 -55.38
CA LYS A 575 23.34 13.78 -55.61
C LYS A 575 24.06 13.87 -56.96
N ARG A 576 24.86 12.86 -57.32
CA ARG A 576 25.51 12.77 -58.63
C ARG A 576 24.51 12.60 -59.78
N ASP A 577 23.44 11.84 -59.57
CA ASP A 577 22.38 11.67 -60.59
C ASP A 577 21.66 13.01 -60.85
N TYR A 578 21.35 13.78 -59.79
CA TYR A 578 20.81 15.13 -59.93
C TYR A 578 21.78 16.10 -60.63
N GLU A 579 23.06 16.08 -60.29
CA GLU A 579 24.10 16.84 -60.99
C GLU A 579 24.19 16.45 -62.48
N ILE A 580 24.05 15.17 -62.81
CA ILE A 580 24.04 14.67 -64.19
C ILE A 580 22.80 15.17 -64.95
N GLU A 581 21.60 15.12 -64.36
CA GLU A 581 20.37 15.65 -64.94
C GLU A 581 20.48 17.16 -65.21
N GLU A 582 21.04 17.94 -64.27
CA GLU A 582 21.29 19.37 -64.47
C GLU A 582 22.26 19.62 -65.63
N ARG A 583 23.35 18.83 -65.74
CA ARG A 583 24.29 18.92 -66.88
C ARG A 583 23.62 18.58 -68.20
N ILE A 584 22.81 17.52 -68.28
CA ILE A 584 22.04 17.15 -69.48
C ILE A 584 21.10 18.29 -69.89
N ALA A 585 20.40 18.92 -68.94
CA ALA A 585 19.55 20.07 -69.21
C ALA A 585 20.33 21.30 -69.72
N THR A 586 21.57 21.52 -69.26
CA THR A 586 22.44 22.58 -69.82
C THR A 586 22.94 22.26 -71.23
N ILE A 587 23.28 20.99 -71.51
CA ILE A 587 23.71 20.55 -72.85
C ILE A 587 22.57 20.75 -73.86
N ALA A 588 21.35 20.30 -73.54
CA ALA A 588 20.18 20.46 -74.43
C ALA A 588 19.87 21.93 -74.75
N LYS A 589 20.09 22.85 -73.81
CA LYS A 589 19.97 24.31 -74.05
C LYS A 589 21.03 24.81 -75.04
N LEU A 590 22.29 24.42 -74.85
CA LEU A 590 23.39 24.78 -75.75
C LEU A 590 23.21 24.20 -77.16
N GLU A 591 22.72 22.96 -77.27
CA GLU A 591 22.39 22.33 -78.56
C GLU A 591 21.30 23.10 -79.30
N ALA A 592 20.25 23.57 -78.60
CA ALA A 592 19.22 24.42 -79.18
C ALA A 592 19.76 25.79 -79.65
N GLU A 593 20.71 26.38 -78.92
CA GLU A 593 21.40 27.61 -79.34
C GLU A 593 22.29 27.38 -80.57
N VAL A 594 23.05 26.28 -80.62
CA VAL A 594 23.86 25.89 -81.79
C VAL A 594 22.98 25.66 -83.01
N ALA A 595 21.84 24.97 -82.87
CA ALA A 595 20.88 24.75 -83.95
C ALA A 595 20.29 26.09 -84.47
N LYS A 596 19.99 27.03 -83.57
CA LYS A 596 19.54 28.38 -83.92
C LYS A 596 20.62 29.17 -84.67
N LEU A 597 21.87 29.11 -84.20
CA LEU A 597 23.01 29.76 -84.85
C LEU A 597 23.30 29.18 -86.24
N ASP A 598 23.25 27.85 -86.41
CA ASP A 598 23.40 27.20 -87.72
C ASP A 598 22.23 27.56 -88.68
N GLY A 599 21.01 27.68 -88.15
CA GLY A 599 19.87 28.23 -88.90
C GLY A 599 20.13 29.65 -89.43
N ILE A 600 20.67 30.55 -88.58
CA ILE A 600 21.08 31.90 -88.98
C ILE A 600 22.22 31.85 -90.00
N ASN A 601 23.22 30.98 -89.79
CA ASN A 601 24.36 30.82 -90.69
C ASN A 601 23.92 30.34 -92.09
N LYS A 602 22.97 29.40 -92.16
CA LYS A 602 22.33 28.95 -93.41
C LYS A 602 21.56 30.06 -94.09
N GLN A 603 20.85 30.94 -93.35
CA GLN A 603 20.19 32.11 -93.93
C GLN A 603 21.19 33.15 -94.47
N LEU A 604 22.28 33.41 -93.75
CA LEU A 604 23.36 34.30 -94.19
C LEU A 604 24.05 33.75 -95.45
N ARG A 605 24.35 32.45 -95.50
CA ARG A 605 24.89 31.79 -96.71
C ARG A 605 23.94 31.91 -97.90
N LYS A 606 22.63 31.74 -97.70
CA LYS A 606 21.63 31.96 -98.77
C LYS A 606 21.62 33.41 -99.26
N LYS A 607 21.62 34.40 -98.36
CA LYS A 607 21.71 35.83 -98.74
C LYS A 607 23.00 36.14 -99.51
N ASN A 608 24.14 35.61 -99.05
CA ASN A 608 25.43 35.81 -99.70
C ASN A 608 25.47 35.16 -101.10
N HIS A 609 24.83 33.99 -101.28
CA HIS A 609 24.71 33.35 -102.58
C HIS A 609 23.81 34.13 -103.55
N VAL A 610 22.71 34.73 -103.06
CA VAL A 610 21.88 35.67 -103.86
C VAL A 610 22.70 36.91 -104.25
N MET A 611 23.40 37.54 -103.32
CA MET A 611 24.29 38.68 -103.61
C MET A 611 25.40 38.31 -104.60
N SER A 612 25.96 37.11 -104.53
CA SER A 612 26.93 36.60 -105.51
C SER A 612 26.29 36.44 -106.88
N SER A 613 25.08 35.88 -106.97
CA SER A 613 24.33 35.76 -108.23
C SER A 613 23.95 37.12 -108.84
N ASP A 614 23.69 38.13 -108.00
CA ASP A 614 23.42 39.50 -108.46
C ASP A 614 24.70 40.19 -108.95
N LEU A 615 25.84 39.94 -108.28
CA LEU A 615 27.17 40.36 -108.76
C LEU A 615 27.53 39.67 -110.07
N ASP A 616 27.29 38.37 -110.22
CA ASP A 616 27.53 37.62 -111.46
C ASP A 616 26.65 38.13 -112.61
N ARG A 617 25.40 38.56 -112.33
CA ARG A 617 24.56 39.27 -113.31
C ARG A 617 25.12 40.63 -113.70
N LEU A 618 25.60 41.43 -112.75
CA LEU A 618 26.22 42.73 -113.04
C LEU A 618 27.52 42.59 -113.84
N LEU A 619 28.33 41.58 -113.53
CA LEU A 619 29.53 41.21 -114.29
C LEU A 619 29.16 40.66 -115.68
N GLY A 620 28.08 39.89 -115.79
CA GLY A 620 27.48 39.45 -117.05
C GLY A 620 27.11 40.63 -117.95
N HIS A 621 26.39 41.62 -117.44
CA HIS A 621 26.07 42.84 -118.17
C HIS A 621 27.32 43.68 -118.55
N GLN A 622 28.37 43.69 -117.73
CA GLN A 622 29.66 44.26 -118.13
C GLN A 622 30.33 43.47 -119.27
N GLN A 623 30.27 42.14 -119.24
CA GLN A 623 30.80 41.28 -120.29
C GLN A 623 30.00 41.41 -121.59
N GLU A 624 28.67 41.51 -121.54
CA GLU A 624 27.81 41.82 -122.69
C GLU A 624 28.19 43.18 -123.29
N MET A 625 28.38 44.23 -122.48
CA MET A 625 28.94 45.52 -122.93
C MET A 625 30.34 45.38 -123.57
N SER A 626 31.19 44.50 -123.05
CA SER A 626 32.53 44.22 -123.59
C SER A 626 32.47 43.46 -124.93
N ILE A 627 31.53 42.52 -125.06
CA ILE A 627 31.34 41.70 -126.26
C ILE A 627 30.71 42.53 -127.37
N ILE A 628 29.73 43.39 -127.09
CA ILE A 628 29.20 44.37 -128.06
C ILE A 628 30.33 45.24 -128.62
N LYS A 629 31.23 45.73 -127.75
CA LYS A 629 32.44 46.47 -128.18
C LYS A 629 33.43 45.63 -129.01
N ARG A 630 33.43 44.30 -128.88
CA ARG A 630 34.38 43.39 -129.55
C ARG A 630 33.84 42.77 -130.84
N VAL A 631 32.53 42.57 -130.96
CA VAL A 631 31.87 42.06 -132.18
C VAL A 631 31.96 43.10 -133.31
N ILE A 632 31.94 44.39 -132.98
CA ILE A 632 32.23 45.48 -133.93
C ILE A 632 33.66 45.39 -134.50
N ALA A 633 34.60 44.75 -133.80
CA ALA A 633 36.03 44.78 -134.15
C ALA A 633 36.52 43.62 -135.04
N ASN A 634 35.83 42.46 -135.09
CA ASN A 634 36.45 41.19 -135.53
C ASN A 634 35.76 40.42 -136.68
N MET A 635 34.89 41.04 -137.48
CA MET A 635 34.33 40.42 -138.70
C MET A 635 35.37 40.36 -139.85
N GLY A 636 36.38 39.48 -139.71
CA GLY A 636 37.63 39.53 -140.51
C GLY A 636 38.32 38.21 -140.91
N SER A 637 37.63 37.05 -140.84
CA SER A 637 38.00 35.76 -141.51
C SER A 637 39.17 34.89 -140.95
N PRO A 638 38.96 33.56 -140.79
CA PRO A 638 40.02 32.57 -140.57
C PRO A 638 39.95 31.27 -141.43
N ARG A 639 41.08 30.58 -141.58
CA ARG A 639 41.27 29.15 -141.99
C ARG A 639 42.69 28.71 -141.58
N GLN A 640 43.04 27.46 -141.26
CA GLN A 640 42.27 26.26 -140.86
C GLN A 640 43.26 25.16 -140.34
N GLY A 641 42.86 24.35 -139.35
CA GLY A 641 43.52 23.08 -138.94
C GLY A 641 44.78 23.22 -138.05
N ASN A 642 45.20 22.22 -137.27
CA ASN A 642 44.56 21.00 -136.72
C ASN A 642 45.63 20.26 -135.87
N VAL A 643 45.31 19.90 -134.62
CA VAL A 643 45.68 18.61 -133.94
C VAL A 643 47.18 18.39 -133.57
N PRO A 644 47.53 17.63 -132.50
CA PRO A 644 46.68 16.94 -131.50
C PRO A 644 46.60 17.62 -130.12
#